data_AF-A0A256WGC4-F1
#
_entry.id   AF-A0A256WGC4-F1
#
_cell.length_a   1.000
_cell.length_b   1.000
_cell.length_c   1.000
_cell.angle_alpha   90.00
_cell.angle_beta   90.00
_cell.angle_gamma   90.00
#
_symmetry.space_group_name_H-M   'P 1'
#
loop_
_entity.id
_entity.type
_entity.pdbx_description
1 polymer ?
#
loop_
_entity_poly.entity_id
_entity_poly.type
_entity_poly.pdbx_seq_one_letter_code
_entity_poly.pdbx_strand_id
1 'polypeptide(L)'
;MKHLPLKLLMLLIAFTMSSSIMAQMSLEYNTDLGSGTGTKLQLWGTVNCTVNWGDGNSETFTTVGGKYHTYEEEGTYTVTISGSLTQFGAGENADPNNSIKKLVKINSFGNIGLTSLSGAFSGADNLSEVPSTLPSTITDLSYTFRDMEQVSITNLNNWDVSNVTDMAYMFAGTYNFNQNIGAWNVSSVTNMAHMLSSAHNFNQDISNWIVSSVTDMSRMFSGATSFNQDIGNWNVSSVMDMSYMFNYASSFNQDISDWTISNVVNMTYMFYYASNFNQNINTNNGHWVVSSVTNMSNMFNHASSFNQNINSWDVSSVTDMSWMFSNASSFNQDIGAWNVSNVTDMSYMFYGSTFNQDIGGWTVTNVTTMERMLSSTFDQDLSSWVISSVTNLSGFFRDLSSTVDLNIAAWNTSTVTDMSFLLAGFSTEYKPDISGWNISNVITMEGMFQDNSKYDIDLSSWDVSNVENMSRMFENATFVTNNIDITGWTVNNATNMSYMFKDNEAFNQDISSWTVSNVTDMSYMFYCSSLTDNLFDQDIGGWNTSNVTNMAGMFYGSDFNQDISNWNTSNVIYMASMFSFAENFNQNINTNGGHWDMSNVESIQHMFRACNSFDQDLSDWDISKVEYAEEAFAGTSLSDANYSNMLISWAALNLVDDITIGISPSQYTPAAEAARASIIADDNWIINDGGAAGSYIWEGNGKSADWNVASNWNENAVPNSGNNVVIPMLYAGSDVYIGTGETGNCNNLQVNTGGILNIESGASFINQGSITDHGTINVMRTISDGKWHLISSPNNNTTSGTFLGDYLQTWDEPTATWSDIAETTTLLPQAKGFSLWGVVDKATTHTFTGTPNTGDISTAITNTDQGPEPIFEGANLLGNPYPSSIDWDFLHEIYGSVYIWDSSEDDYKEWNGSGTGVQYIPPMQGFFIVTIESSPATFEISNNARTHTNANNYYKASKASNAVVLHTSNGSFEDKLYIGFDQNSSAEFELQKDAYKFLSSTSGVPQLYSYSGETMLAIDVRPEVETIQLGYKNSQNGDYSIGINDMDHISSVILEDTKTESLHNLINSDYEFEWNITDEEQRFKLHLEATGINDILSQNIQLYAHNKTLYIQSKERLNNAQITIVDMMGRVVYEENLINGQNESIALDLENGTYIAQLASDNGTQVEKVVLQ
;
A
#
# COMPACT_ATOMS: atom_id res chain seq x y z
N MET A 1 -0.36 -58.40 -93.75
CA MET A 1 0.66 -57.68 -94.56
C MET A 1 0.40 -56.20 -94.37
N LYS A 2 1.32 -55.32 -93.99
CA LYS A 2 2.75 -55.34 -93.69
C LYS A 2 3.03 -54.05 -92.88
N HIS A 3 4.00 -54.13 -91.98
CA HIS A 3 4.51 -53.08 -91.10
C HIS A 3 4.86 -51.72 -91.75
N LEU A 4 4.67 -50.62 -91.01
CA LEU A 4 5.61 -49.49 -90.78
C LEU A 4 5.06 -48.57 -89.64
N PRO A 5 5.85 -47.70 -88.96
CA PRO A 5 6.14 -47.87 -87.54
C PRO A 5 5.64 -46.75 -86.60
N LEU A 6 5.67 -47.13 -85.32
CA LEU A 6 5.21 -46.53 -84.08
C LEU A 6 5.88 -45.20 -83.65
N LYS A 7 6.14 -44.26 -84.58
CA LYS A 7 6.70 -42.92 -84.26
C LYS A 7 5.80 -41.73 -84.61
N LEU A 8 4.64 -41.95 -85.21
CA LEU A 8 3.69 -40.88 -85.56
C LEU A 8 2.40 -40.86 -84.72
N LEU A 9 2.17 -41.86 -83.86
CA LEU A 9 0.95 -41.97 -83.04
C LEU A 9 1.11 -41.35 -81.63
N MET A 10 2.33 -40.97 -81.21
CA MET A 10 2.56 -40.20 -79.98
C MET A 10 2.59 -38.68 -80.20
N LEU A 11 2.56 -38.20 -81.45
CA LEU A 11 2.57 -36.76 -81.77
C LEU A 11 1.18 -36.19 -82.07
N LEU A 12 0.13 -37.02 -82.14
CA LEU A 12 -1.23 -36.60 -82.52
C LEU A 12 -2.24 -36.66 -81.36
N ILE A 13 -1.81 -36.98 -80.14
CA ILE A 13 -2.67 -37.01 -78.92
C ILE A 13 -2.27 -35.91 -77.91
N ALA A 14 -1.21 -35.13 -78.17
CA ALA A 14 -0.81 -34.00 -77.32
C ALA A 14 -1.29 -32.63 -77.82
N PHE A 15 -2.09 -32.55 -78.89
CA PHE A 15 -2.45 -31.29 -79.54
C PHE A 15 -3.96 -30.96 -79.60
N THR A 16 -4.78 -31.60 -78.77
CA THR A 16 -6.19 -31.21 -78.59
C THR A 16 -6.61 -31.30 -77.12
N MET A 17 -5.88 -30.61 -76.25
CA MET A 17 -6.37 -30.10 -74.96
C MET A 17 -5.62 -28.79 -74.64
N SER A 18 -5.85 -27.76 -75.44
CA SER A 18 -5.85 -26.41 -74.87
C SER A 18 -7.30 -25.95 -74.92
N SER A 19 -8.08 -26.37 -73.93
CA SER A 19 -9.15 -25.50 -73.46
C SER A 19 -8.50 -24.13 -73.31
N SER A 20 -8.98 -23.14 -74.04
CA SER A 20 -8.78 -21.74 -73.74
C SER A 20 -9.04 -21.55 -72.26
N ILE A 21 -7.98 -21.57 -71.44
CA ILE A 21 -8.06 -21.22 -70.03
C ILE A 21 -8.40 -19.73 -70.09
N MET A 22 -9.68 -19.41 -69.86
CA MET A 22 -10.07 -18.02 -69.69
C MET A 22 -9.17 -17.46 -68.60
N ALA A 23 -8.45 -16.38 -68.89
CA ALA A 23 -7.46 -15.81 -67.99
C ALA A 23 -8.18 -15.29 -66.74
N GLN A 24 -8.22 -16.12 -65.70
CA GLN A 24 -8.88 -15.87 -64.43
C GLN A 24 -7.94 -15.18 -63.44
N MET A 25 -8.51 -14.36 -62.56
CA MET A 25 -7.80 -13.89 -61.38
C MET A 25 -7.68 -15.06 -60.39
N SER A 26 -6.54 -15.18 -59.72
CA SER A 26 -6.25 -16.27 -58.79
C SER A 26 -5.58 -15.71 -57.53
N LEU A 27 -6.19 -16.00 -56.39
CA LEU A 27 -5.83 -15.54 -55.06
C LEU A 27 -5.64 -16.75 -54.14
N GLU A 28 -4.72 -16.66 -53.21
CA GLU A 28 -4.47 -17.69 -52.21
C GLU A 28 -4.80 -17.15 -50.82
N TYR A 29 -5.77 -17.78 -50.18
CA TYR A 29 -6.18 -17.47 -48.81
C TYR A 29 -5.74 -18.60 -47.88
N ASN A 30 -5.07 -18.27 -46.79
CA ASN A 30 -4.82 -19.20 -45.70
C ASN A 30 -5.74 -18.86 -44.53
N THR A 31 -6.76 -19.70 -44.29
CA THR A 31 -7.72 -19.46 -43.23
C THR A 31 -7.15 -19.70 -41.83
N ASP A 32 -5.97 -20.31 -41.71
CA ASP A 32 -5.24 -20.47 -40.44
C ASP A 32 -4.77 -19.11 -39.87
N LEU A 33 -4.70 -18.06 -40.70
CA LEU A 33 -4.10 -16.76 -40.36
C LEU A 33 -5.11 -15.69 -39.90
N GLY A 34 -6.07 -16.09 -39.08
CA GLY A 34 -7.08 -15.20 -38.49
C GLY A 34 -8.21 -16.01 -37.85
N SER A 35 -9.14 -15.37 -37.14
CA SER A 35 -10.25 -16.09 -36.48
C SER A 35 -11.28 -16.67 -37.47
N GLY A 36 -11.67 -17.93 -37.26
CA GLY A 36 -12.70 -18.64 -38.02
C GLY A 36 -12.34 -18.96 -39.48
N THR A 37 -13.21 -19.70 -40.18
CA THR A 37 -12.95 -20.16 -41.56
C THR A 37 -13.53 -19.26 -42.65
N GLY A 38 -14.12 -18.10 -42.31
CA GLY A 38 -14.74 -17.20 -43.29
C GLY A 38 -13.74 -16.39 -44.11
N THR A 39 -14.03 -16.20 -45.41
CA THR A 39 -13.38 -15.25 -46.32
C THR A 39 -14.39 -14.33 -47.02
N LYS A 40 -13.96 -13.14 -47.43
CA LYS A 40 -14.75 -12.08 -48.05
C LYS A 40 -14.02 -11.51 -49.26
N LEU A 41 -14.68 -11.48 -50.41
CA LEU A 41 -14.21 -10.82 -51.64
C LEU A 41 -14.96 -9.50 -51.86
N GLN A 42 -14.23 -8.44 -52.17
CA GLN A 42 -14.81 -7.13 -52.49
C GLN A 42 -14.92 -6.98 -54.01
N LEU A 43 -16.10 -7.28 -54.56
CA LEU A 43 -16.36 -7.20 -56.01
C LEU A 43 -17.09 -5.89 -56.33
N TRP A 44 -16.46 -4.99 -57.08
CA TRP A 44 -17.00 -3.66 -57.38
C TRP A 44 -16.90 -3.31 -58.87
N GLY A 45 -17.48 -2.17 -59.25
CA GLY A 45 -17.62 -1.77 -60.65
C GLY A 45 -18.62 -2.62 -61.42
N THR A 46 -18.25 -3.06 -62.63
CA THR A 46 -19.03 -4.04 -63.41
C THR A 46 -18.78 -5.43 -62.85
N VAL A 47 -19.79 -6.05 -62.25
CA VAL A 47 -19.70 -7.40 -61.70
C VAL A 47 -20.57 -8.35 -62.53
N ASN A 48 -19.91 -9.24 -63.26
CA ASN A 48 -20.53 -10.40 -63.92
C ASN A 48 -19.47 -11.51 -64.00
N CYS A 49 -19.19 -12.11 -62.85
CA CYS A 49 -18.10 -13.06 -62.68
C CYS A 49 -18.53 -14.29 -61.89
N THR A 50 -17.84 -15.40 -62.14
CA THR A 50 -17.96 -16.65 -61.39
C THR A 50 -16.74 -16.79 -60.50
N VAL A 51 -16.98 -16.91 -59.20
CA VAL A 51 -15.97 -17.18 -58.16
C VAL A 51 -16.00 -18.67 -57.85
N ASN A 52 -14.85 -19.32 -57.97
CA ASN A 52 -14.61 -20.67 -57.44
C ASN A 52 -13.78 -20.52 -56.17
N TRP A 53 -14.33 -20.98 -55.05
CA TRP A 53 -13.75 -20.80 -53.71
C TRP A 53 -12.59 -21.77 -53.41
N GLY A 54 -12.33 -22.76 -54.27
CA GLY A 54 -11.20 -23.68 -54.12
C GLY A 54 -11.48 -24.91 -53.25
N ASP A 55 -12.67 -25.00 -52.66
CA ASP A 55 -13.18 -26.13 -51.86
C ASP A 55 -14.16 -27.02 -52.64
N GLY A 56 -14.33 -26.76 -53.93
CA GLY A 56 -15.32 -27.41 -54.81
C GLY A 56 -16.62 -26.63 -54.99
N ASN A 57 -16.84 -25.54 -54.23
CA ASN A 57 -17.97 -24.64 -54.41
C ASN A 57 -17.66 -23.52 -55.42
N SER A 58 -18.68 -23.09 -56.17
CA SER A 58 -18.57 -21.98 -57.10
C SER A 58 -19.89 -21.22 -57.22
N GLU A 59 -19.82 -19.89 -57.29
CA GLU A 59 -20.97 -19.00 -57.34
C GLU A 59 -20.79 -17.93 -58.41
N THR A 60 -21.90 -17.48 -59.01
CA THR A 60 -21.88 -16.38 -59.99
C THR A 60 -22.49 -15.14 -59.37
N PHE A 61 -21.77 -14.03 -59.43
CA PHE A 61 -22.19 -12.74 -58.91
C PHE A 61 -22.43 -11.76 -60.05
N THR A 62 -23.55 -11.04 -59.98
CA THR A 62 -23.93 -9.98 -60.93
C THR A 62 -24.14 -8.62 -60.25
N THR A 63 -23.79 -8.51 -58.97
CA THR A 63 -23.99 -7.30 -58.15
C THR A 63 -22.74 -6.97 -57.35
N VAL A 64 -22.49 -5.68 -57.16
CA VAL A 64 -21.37 -5.17 -56.35
C VAL A 64 -21.50 -5.55 -54.87
N GLY A 65 -20.40 -5.39 -54.13
CA GLY A 65 -20.31 -5.54 -52.67
C GLY A 65 -19.55 -6.77 -52.21
N GLY A 66 -19.39 -6.88 -50.89
CA GLY A 66 -18.68 -7.97 -50.24
C GLY A 66 -19.40 -9.31 -50.38
N LYS A 67 -18.72 -10.33 -50.91
CA LYS A 67 -19.22 -11.71 -51.04
C LYS A 67 -18.49 -12.60 -50.05
N TYR A 68 -19.23 -13.29 -49.20
CA TYR A 68 -18.70 -14.10 -48.10
C TYR A 68 -18.77 -15.58 -48.45
N HIS A 69 -17.79 -16.33 -48.00
CA HIS A 69 -17.76 -17.78 -48.05
C HIS A 69 -17.12 -18.34 -46.78
N THR A 70 -17.65 -19.45 -46.27
CA THR A 70 -17.16 -20.10 -45.06
C THR A 70 -16.72 -21.50 -45.41
N TYR A 71 -15.46 -21.83 -45.16
CA TYR A 71 -14.91 -23.17 -45.40
C TYR A 71 -15.26 -24.12 -44.25
N GLU A 72 -15.41 -25.41 -44.55
CA GLU A 72 -15.70 -26.45 -43.53
C GLU A 72 -14.49 -26.69 -42.61
N GLU A 73 -13.28 -26.67 -43.17
CA GLU A 73 -12.02 -26.91 -42.46
C GLU A 73 -11.07 -25.72 -42.66
N GLU A 74 -10.17 -25.50 -41.70
CA GLU A 74 -9.09 -24.54 -41.88
C GLU A 74 -8.03 -25.08 -42.87
N GLY A 75 -7.46 -24.19 -43.68
CA GLY A 75 -6.38 -24.52 -44.60
C GLY A 75 -6.14 -23.44 -45.65
N THR A 76 -5.34 -23.80 -46.65
CA THR A 76 -5.02 -22.92 -47.78
C THR A 76 -5.91 -23.21 -48.97
N TYR A 77 -6.61 -22.19 -49.46
CA TYR A 77 -7.56 -22.26 -50.56
C TYR A 77 -7.15 -21.34 -51.71
N THR A 78 -7.17 -21.86 -52.93
CA THR A 78 -6.98 -21.06 -54.15
C THR A 78 -8.34 -20.62 -54.68
N VAL A 79 -8.66 -19.35 -54.45
CA VAL A 79 -9.87 -18.70 -54.96
C VAL A 79 -9.60 -18.20 -56.38
N THR A 80 -10.48 -18.51 -57.32
CA THR A 80 -10.36 -18.06 -58.71
C THR A 80 -11.61 -17.30 -59.17
N ILE A 81 -11.41 -16.21 -59.90
CA ILE A 81 -12.47 -15.34 -60.41
C ILE A 81 -12.37 -15.28 -61.94
N SER A 82 -13.43 -15.68 -62.63
CA SER A 82 -13.54 -15.67 -64.10
C SER A 82 -14.76 -14.88 -64.55
N GLY A 83 -14.77 -14.38 -65.79
CA GLY A 83 -15.84 -13.50 -66.30
C GLY A 83 -15.40 -12.04 -66.39
N SER A 84 -16.28 -11.10 -66.05
CA SER A 84 -16.04 -9.66 -66.13
C SER A 84 -16.09 -9.02 -64.75
N LEU A 85 -15.00 -8.36 -64.35
CA LEU A 85 -14.86 -7.57 -63.13
C LEU A 85 -14.00 -6.33 -63.42
N THR A 86 -14.51 -5.13 -63.18
CA THR A 86 -13.72 -3.90 -63.43
C THR A 86 -13.03 -3.34 -62.18
N GLN A 87 -13.49 -3.69 -60.97
CA GLN A 87 -12.79 -3.30 -59.74
C GLN A 87 -12.79 -4.45 -58.72
N PHE A 88 -11.61 -4.74 -58.19
CA PHE A 88 -11.44 -5.63 -57.05
C PHE A 88 -10.98 -4.76 -55.87
N GLY A 89 -11.77 -4.71 -54.79
CA GLY A 89 -11.60 -3.76 -53.68
C GLY A 89 -12.78 -2.80 -53.54
N ALA A 90 -12.89 -2.17 -52.37
CA ALA A 90 -14.02 -1.30 -52.00
C ALA A 90 -13.65 0.19 -51.86
N GLY A 91 -12.50 0.59 -52.42
CA GLY A 91 -11.93 1.93 -52.29
C GLY A 91 -11.76 2.35 -50.83
N GLU A 92 -12.15 3.58 -50.50
CA GLU A 92 -12.09 4.12 -49.13
C GLU A 92 -12.85 3.24 -48.11
N ASN A 93 -13.91 2.56 -48.56
CA ASN A 93 -14.77 1.67 -47.76
C ASN A 93 -14.16 0.28 -47.54
N ALA A 94 -12.92 0.04 -47.96
CA ALA A 94 -12.19 -1.18 -47.67
C ALA A 94 -11.94 -1.30 -46.16
N ASP A 95 -12.68 -2.18 -45.52
CA ASP A 95 -12.57 -2.46 -44.09
C ASP A 95 -11.46 -3.50 -43.84
N PRO A 96 -10.36 -3.15 -43.12
CA PRO A 96 -9.31 -4.08 -42.70
C PRO A 96 -9.88 -5.04 -41.64
N ASN A 97 -10.63 -6.03 -42.10
CA ASN A 97 -11.24 -7.05 -41.25
C ASN A 97 -10.41 -8.33 -41.25
N ASN A 98 -10.73 -9.22 -40.32
CA ASN A 98 -10.04 -10.50 -40.16
C ASN A 98 -10.04 -11.39 -41.42
N SER A 99 -10.93 -11.17 -42.40
CA SER A 99 -10.87 -11.93 -43.66
C SER A 99 -9.72 -11.52 -44.56
N ILE A 100 -9.37 -10.23 -44.64
CA ILE A 100 -8.35 -9.79 -45.62
C ILE A 100 -6.94 -10.13 -45.14
N LYS A 101 -6.73 -10.24 -43.81
CA LYS A 101 -5.50 -10.76 -43.20
C LYS A 101 -5.16 -12.20 -43.63
N LYS A 102 -6.15 -12.97 -44.10
CA LYS A 102 -5.97 -14.35 -44.58
C LYS A 102 -5.42 -14.43 -46.01
N LEU A 103 -5.40 -13.32 -46.76
CA LEU A 103 -4.84 -13.29 -48.12
C LEU A 103 -3.30 -13.35 -48.03
N VAL A 104 -2.69 -14.40 -48.57
CA VAL A 104 -1.23 -14.63 -48.48
C VAL A 104 -0.49 -14.39 -49.78
N LYS A 105 -1.16 -14.58 -50.93
CA LYS A 105 -0.56 -14.48 -52.25
C LYS A 105 -1.59 -14.17 -53.34
N ILE A 106 -1.16 -13.41 -54.35
CA ILE A 106 -1.90 -13.21 -55.59
C ILE A 106 -1.14 -13.90 -56.72
N ASN A 107 -1.71 -14.97 -57.27
CA ASN A 107 -1.07 -15.78 -58.30
C ASN A 107 -1.18 -15.12 -59.69
N SER A 108 -2.31 -14.47 -59.99
CA SER A 108 -2.56 -13.80 -61.28
C SER A 108 -3.74 -12.84 -61.16
N PHE A 109 -3.68 -11.67 -61.81
CA PHE A 109 -4.84 -10.78 -61.98
C PHE A 109 -5.78 -11.23 -63.11
N GLY A 110 -5.31 -12.11 -64.00
CA GLY A 110 -6.08 -12.56 -65.16
C GLY A 110 -6.35 -11.45 -66.18
N ASN A 111 -7.26 -11.72 -67.12
CA ASN A 111 -7.77 -10.74 -68.09
C ASN A 111 -9.29 -10.67 -67.98
N ILE A 112 -9.77 -10.27 -66.80
CA ILE A 112 -11.20 -10.17 -66.47
C ILE A 112 -11.75 -8.74 -66.60
N GLY A 113 -10.95 -7.80 -67.13
CA GLY A 113 -11.38 -6.42 -67.37
C GLY A 113 -11.13 -5.44 -66.21
N LEU A 114 -10.23 -5.76 -65.27
CA LEU A 114 -9.91 -4.88 -64.14
C LEU A 114 -9.35 -3.54 -64.62
N THR A 115 -9.90 -2.45 -64.11
CA THR A 115 -9.43 -1.07 -64.31
C THR A 115 -9.04 -0.38 -62.99
N SER A 116 -9.44 -0.92 -61.84
CA SER A 116 -9.10 -0.41 -60.51
C SER A 116 -8.81 -1.55 -59.53
N LEU A 117 -7.78 -1.37 -58.70
CA LEU A 117 -7.53 -2.19 -57.51
C LEU A 117 -7.80 -1.39 -56.23
N SER A 118 -8.64 -0.36 -56.31
CA SER A 118 -8.81 0.56 -55.21
C SER A 118 -9.38 -0.13 -53.97
N GLY A 119 -8.60 -0.10 -52.88
CA GLY A 119 -8.92 -0.79 -51.62
C GLY A 119 -8.86 -2.33 -51.69
N ALA A 120 -8.17 -2.91 -52.67
CA ALA A 120 -8.13 -4.36 -52.89
C ALA A 120 -7.50 -5.16 -51.74
N PHE A 121 -6.38 -4.67 -51.21
CA PHE A 121 -5.52 -5.40 -50.26
C PHE A 121 -5.27 -4.60 -48.98
N SER A 122 -6.15 -3.63 -48.68
CA SER A 122 -6.05 -2.86 -47.44
C SER A 122 -6.15 -3.81 -46.24
N GLY A 123 -5.19 -3.74 -45.31
CA GLY A 123 -5.09 -4.62 -44.14
C GLY A 123 -4.67 -6.06 -44.42
N ALA A 124 -4.15 -6.37 -45.62
CA ALA A 124 -3.71 -7.72 -45.98
C ALA A 124 -2.36 -8.09 -45.34
N ASP A 125 -2.30 -8.14 -44.01
CA ASP A 125 -1.05 -8.26 -43.25
C ASP A 125 -0.20 -9.50 -43.53
N ASN A 126 -0.71 -10.52 -44.23
CA ASN A 126 0.06 -11.71 -44.61
C ASN A 126 0.35 -11.81 -46.10
N LEU A 127 -0.02 -10.79 -46.90
CA LEU A 127 0.23 -10.77 -48.34
C LEU A 127 1.73 -10.60 -48.63
N SER A 128 2.36 -11.69 -49.06
CA SER A 128 3.81 -11.78 -49.23
C SER A 128 4.28 -11.68 -50.69
N GLU A 129 3.38 -11.92 -51.65
CA GLU A 129 3.72 -12.01 -53.08
C GLU A 129 2.54 -11.60 -53.97
N VAL A 130 2.86 -10.79 -54.98
CA VAL A 130 1.94 -10.41 -56.07
C VAL A 130 2.49 -10.88 -57.42
N PRO A 131 1.70 -10.89 -58.51
CA PRO A 131 2.21 -11.21 -59.84
C PRO A 131 3.23 -10.17 -60.29
N SER A 132 4.21 -10.57 -61.09
CA SER A 132 5.24 -9.68 -61.63
C SER A 132 4.73 -8.66 -62.65
N THR A 133 3.49 -8.83 -63.14
CA THR A 133 2.87 -7.93 -64.12
C THR A 133 1.54 -7.41 -63.60
N LEU A 134 1.40 -6.09 -63.51
CA LEU A 134 0.11 -5.41 -63.30
C LEU A 134 -0.63 -5.31 -64.66
N PRO A 135 -1.96 -5.56 -64.73
CA PRO A 135 -2.70 -5.36 -65.97
C PRO A 135 -2.62 -3.91 -66.44
N SER A 136 -2.29 -3.70 -67.72
CA SER A 136 -2.14 -2.35 -68.30
C SER A 136 -3.44 -1.54 -68.35
N THR A 137 -4.58 -2.17 -68.06
CA THR A 137 -5.89 -1.53 -67.95
C THR A 137 -6.12 -0.85 -66.60
N ILE A 138 -5.28 -1.11 -65.58
CA ILE A 138 -5.39 -0.48 -64.26
C ILE A 138 -4.98 0.99 -64.34
N THR A 139 -5.90 1.88 -63.95
CA THR A 139 -5.66 3.32 -63.86
C THR A 139 -5.74 3.84 -62.42
N ASP A 140 -6.20 3.03 -61.47
CA ASP A 140 -6.47 3.44 -60.08
C ASP A 140 -5.95 2.39 -59.10
N LEU A 141 -4.99 2.81 -58.26
CA LEU A 141 -4.38 2.04 -57.17
C LEU A 141 -4.64 2.68 -55.80
N SER A 142 -5.60 3.60 -55.69
CA SER A 142 -5.89 4.26 -54.41
C SER A 142 -6.23 3.24 -53.30
N TYR A 143 -5.77 3.44 -52.07
CA TYR A 143 -6.01 2.55 -50.93
C TYR A 143 -5.55 1.08 -51.10
N THR A 144 -4.84 0.71 -52.18
CA THR A 144 -4.58 -0.71 -52.54
C THR A 144 -3.90 -1.48 -51.41
N PHE A 145 -2.90 -0.90 -50.75
CA PHE A 145 -2.10 -1.51 -49.68
C PHE A 145 -2.23 -0.75 -48.35
N ARG A 146 -3.32 0.02 -48.16
CA ARG A 146 -3.54 0.81 -46.93
C ARG A 146 -3.56 -0.09 -45.69
N ASP A 147 -2.96 0.36 -44.59
CA ASP A 147 -2.98 -0.26 -43.26
C ASP A 147 -2.40 -1.68 -43.21
N MET A 148 -1.38 -1.98 -44.02
CA MET A 148 -0.65 -3.25 -43.97
C MET A 148 0.55 -3.21 -43.01
N GLU A 149 0.76 -4.28 -42.24
CA GLU A 149 1.94 -4.43 -41.37
C GLU A 149 3.21 -4.95 -42.09
N GLN A 150 3.08 -5.34 -43.35
CA GLN A 150 4.15 -6.01 -44.12
C GLN A 150 5.36 -5.11 -44.42
N VAL A 151 6.55 -5.71 -44.40
CA VAL A 151 7.84 -5.05 -44.69
C VAL A 151 8.11 -4.98 -46.20
N SER A 152 7.76 -6.04 -46.93
CA SER A 152 8.03 -6.16 -48.38
C SER A 152 7.11 -7.18 -49.05
N ILE A 153 6.67 -6.88 -50.26
CA ILE A 153 5.83 -7.73 -51.11
C ILE A 153 6.63 -8.16 -52.34
N THR A 154 6.86 -9.47 -52.49
CA THR A 154 7.60 -10.03 -53.62
C THR A 154 6.95 -9.63 -54.95
N ASN A 155 7.79 -9.21 -55.91
CA ASN A 155 7.46 -8.73 -57.26
C ASN A 155 6.80 -7.35 -57.39
N LEU A 156 6.41 -6.67 -56.30
CA LEU A 156 5.73 -5.36 -56.37
C LEU A 156 6.57 -4.30 -57.14
N ASN A 157 7.89 -4.32 -56.95
CA ASN A 157 8.82 -3.43 -57.63
C ASN A 157 8.87 -3.61 -59.16
N ASN A 158 8.33 -4.72 -59.70
CA ASN A 158 8.31 -5.01 -61.13
C ASN A 158 7.05 -4.49 -61.85
N TRP A 159 6.07 -3.96 -61.11
CA TRP A 159 4.83 -3.46 -61.71
C TRP A 159 5.08 -2.28 -62.64
N ASP A 160 4.49 -2.35 -63.84
CA ASP A 160 4.39 -1.21 -64.75
C ASP A 160 3.14 -0.38 -64.38
N VAL A 161 3.38 0.75 -63.72
CA VAL A 161 2.34 1.69 -63.27
C VAL A 161 2.16 2.89 -64.22
N SER A 162 2.71 2.84 -65.44
CA SER A 162 2.70 3.99 -66.38
C SER A 162 1.30 4.43 -66.84
N ASN A 163 0.28 3.60 -66.66
CA ASN A 163 -1.13 3.93 -66.97
C ASN A 163 -1.93 4.39 -65.73
N VAL A 164 -1.34 4.36 -64.53
CA VAL A 164 -2.02 4.73 -63.28
C VAL A 164 -2.10 6.24 -63.15
N THR A 165 -3.30 6.75 -62.83
CA THR A 165 -3.59 8.17 -62.62
C THR A 165 -3.85 8.51 -61.15
N ASP A 166 -4.30 7.54 -60.34
CA ASP A 166 -4.62 7.73 -58.92
C ASP A 166 -3.86 6.73 -58.02
N MET A 167 -3.08 7.25 -57.07
CA MET A 167 -2.34 6.50 -56.05
C MET A 167 -2.66 6.97 -54.62
N ALA A 168 -3.77 7.69 -54.43
CA ALA A 168 -4.10 8.25 -53.13
C ALA A 168 -4.21 7.15 -52.05
N TYR A 169 -3.62 7.37 -50.87
CA TYR A 169 -3.62 6.43 -49.75
C TYR A 169 -3.02 5.03 -50.04
N MET A 170 -2.32 4.83 -51.16
CA MET A 170 -1.91 3.48 -51.59
C MET A 170 -1.13 2.71 -50.50
N PHE A 171 -0.23 3.39 -49.77
CA PHE A 171 0.54 2.86 -48.64
C PHE A 171 0.29 3.63 -47.34
N ALA A 172 -0.88 4.27 -47.21
CA ALA A 172 -1.23 4.95 -45.97
C ALA A 172 -1.28 3.94 -44.82
N GLY A 173 -0.70 4.25 -43.67
CA GLY A 173 -0.70 3.40 -42.48
C GLY A 173 0.24 2.19 -42.54
N THR A 174 1.03 2.02 -43.60
CA THR A 174 1.94 0.87 -43.72
C THR A 174 3.24 1.07 -42.94
N TYR A 175 3.17 0.89 -41.62
CA TYR A 175 4.22 1.29 -40.68
C TYR A 175 5.63 0.79 -41.07
N ASN A 176 5.73 -0.48 -41.46
CA ASN A 176 6.99 -1.16 -41.75
C ASN A 176 7.45 -1.07 -43.22
N PHE A 177 6.66 -0.44 -44.08
CA PHE A 177 6.93 -0.42 -45.51
C PHE A 177 8.18 0.41 -45.84
N ASN A 178 9.16 -0.23 -46.47
CA ASN A 178 10.38 0.42 -46.97
C ASN A 178 10.88 -0.25 -48.25
N GLN A 179 9.98 -0.79 -49.07
CA GLN A 179 10.34 -1.52 -50.28
C GLN A 179 10.69 -0.56 -51.42
N ASN A 180 11.71 -0.90 -52.21
CA ASN A 180 12.15 -0.09 -53.35
C ASN A 180 11.07 0.00 -54.44
N ILE A 181 10.53 1.21 -54.61
CA ILE A 181 9.55 1.60 -55.65
C ILE A 181 10.10 2.72 -56.56
N GLY A 182 11.40 3.02 -56.47
CA GLY A 182 12.03 4.13 -57.21
C GLY A 182 12.05 3.95 -58.74
N ALA A 183 11.90 2.72 -59.23
CA ALA A 183 11.88 2.40 -60.66
C ALA A 183 10.51 2.58 -61.33
N TRP A 184 9.46 2.91 -60.57
CA TRP A 184 8.12 3.10 -61.10
C TRP A 184 8.01 4.34 -61.99
N ASN A 185 7.33 4.21 -63.12
CA ASN A 185 7.00 5.34 -63.98
C ASN A 185 5.66 5.96 -63.54
N VAL A 186 5.74 7.04 -62.77
CA VAL A 186 4.57 7.75 -62.22
C VAL A 186 4.12 8.96 -63.05
N SER A 187 4.61 9.12 -64.30
CA SER A 187 4.38 10.33 -65.10
C SER A 187 2.92 10.65 -65.41
N SER A 188 2.04 9.63 -65.32
CA SER A 188 0.59 9.75 -65.58
C SER A 188 -0.23 10.01 -64.31
N VAL A 189 0.39 9.93 -63.13
CA VAL A 189 -0.29 10.10 -61.84
C VAL A 189 -0.64 11.58 -61.64
N THR A 190 -1.90 11.83 -61.29
CA THR A 190 -2.43 13.17 -60.97
C THR A 190 -2.72 13.34 -59.48
N ASN A 191 -2.96 12.25 -58.74
CA ASN A 191 -3.31 12.25 -57.32
C ASN A 191 -2.36 11.35 -56.50
N MET A 192 -1.60 11.95 -55.58
CA MET A 192 -0.71 11.25 -54.63
C MET A 192 -1.05 11.55 -53.17
N ALA A 193 -2.24 12.09 -52.91
CA ALA A 193 -2.67 12.46 -51.57
C ALA A 193 -2.53 11.26 -50.60
N HIS A 194 -1.90 11.47 -49.44
CA HIS A 194 -1.65 10.46 -48.41
C HIS A 194 -0.87 9.21 -48.84
N MET A 195 -0.27 9.16 -50.03
CA MET A 195 0.27 7.91 -50.60
C MET A 195 1.21 7.15 -49.64
N LEU A 196 2.07 7.85 -48.89
CA LEU A 196 3.02 7.30 -47.93
C LEU A 196 2.77 7.83 -46.51
N SER A 197 1.55 8.27 -46.22
CA SER A 197 1.19 8.77 -44.89
C SER A 197 1.34 7.65 -43.84
N SER A 198 2.04 7.93 -42.74
CA SER A 198 2.34 6.99 -41.66
C SER A 198 3.13 5.75 -42.11
N ALA A 199 3.79 5.80 -43.26
CA ALA A 199 4.81 4.83 -43.64
C ALA A 199 6.14 5.14 -42.92
N HIS A 200 6.16 4.92 -41.60
CA HIS A 200 7.20 5.41 -40.67
C HIS A 200 8.63 5.04 -41.10
N ASN A 201 8.82 3.81 -41.61
CA ASN A 201 10.13 3.31 -42.03
C ASN A 201 10.50 3.63 -43.48
N PHE A 202 9.61 4.26 -44.26
CA PHE A 202 9.85 4.52 -45.67
C PHE A 202 10.97 5.53 -45.87
N ASN A 203 12.02 5.13 -46.57
CA ASN A 203 13.17 5.98 -46.90
C ASN A 203 13.87 5.53 -48.20
N GLN A 204 13.12 5.02 -49.17
CA GLN A 204 13.68 4.57 -50.46
C GLN A 204 13.84 5.73 -51.44
N ASP A 205 14.90 5.68 -52.24
CA ASP A 205 15.20 6.68 -53.27
C ASP A 205 14.09 6.72 -54.34
N ILE A 206 13.40 7.86 -54.40
CA ILE A 206 12.33 8.21 -55.35
C ILE A 206 12.67 9.46 -56.16
N SER A 207 13.94 9.87 -56.18
CA SER A 207 14.43 11.06 -56.91
C SER A 207 14.13 11.01 -58.41
N ASN A 208 14.02 9.81 -59.00
CA ASN A 208 13.79 9.64 -60.44
C ASN A 208 12.31 9.71 -60.85
N TRP A 209 11.39 9.90 -59.92
CA TRP A 209 9.96 10.02 -60.24
C TRP A 209 9.66 11.31 -61.01
N ILE A 210 8.86 11.18 -62.07
CA ILE A 210 8.38 12.32 -62.87
C ILE A 210 6.99 12.70 -62.37
N VAL A 211 6.90 13.73 -61.53
CA VAL A 211 5.67 14.14 -60.84
C VAL A 211 4.95 15.35 -61.45
N SER A 212 5.34 15.77 -62.67
CA SER A 212 4.84 17.02 -63.29
C SER A 212 3.34 17.08 -63.57
N SER A 213 2.66 15.93 -63.54
CA SER A 213 1.21 15.80 -63.74
C SER A 213 0.42 15.82 -62.43
N VAL A 214 1.09 15.74 -61.28
CA VAL A 214 0.45 15.63 -59.96
C VAL A 214 -0.12 16.99 -59.55
N THR A 215 -1.38 17.00 -59.12
CA THR A 215 -2.08 18.20 -58.66
C THR A 215 -2.35 18.22 -57.15
N ASP A 216 -2.29 17.06 -56.49
CA ASP A 216 -2.53 16.90 -55.05
C ASP A 216 -1.44 16.01 -54.42
N MET A 217 -0.70 16.59 -53.46
CA MET A 217 0.32 15.92 -52.63
C MET A 217 0.02 16.10 -51.13
N SER A 218 -1.21 16.45 -50.78
CA SER A 218 -1.61 16.63 -49.38
C SER A 218 -1.29 15.38 -48.57
N ARG A 219 -0.67 15.56 -47.40
CA ARG A 219 -0.28 14.48 -46.47
C ARG A 219 0.61 13.37 -47.05
N MET A 220 1.25 13.56 -48.22
CA MET A 220 1.97 12.49 -48.91
C MET A 220 3.00 11.78 -48.03
N PHE A 221 3.78 12.52 -47.22
CA PHE A 221 4.77 12.00 -46.27
C PHE A 221 4.40 12.27 -44.80
N SER A 222 3.13 12.58 -44.51
CA SER A 222 2.68 12.86 -43.14
C SER A 222 2.90 11.63 -42.25
N GLY A 223 3.76 11.71 -41.25
CA GLY A 223 4.14 10.61 -40.35
C GLY A 223 5.21 9.66 -40.90
N ALA A 224 5.81 9.95 -42.06
CA ALA A 224 6.95 9.20 -42.58
C ALA A 224 8.25 9.60 -41.87
N THR A 225 8.37 9.24 -40.59
CA THR A 225 9.41 9.74 -39.67
C THR A 225 10.84 9.47 -40.13
N SER A 226 11.10 8.40 -40.89
CA SER A 226 12.42 8.05 -41.43
C SER A 226 12.75 8.68 -42.78
N PHE A 227 11.78 9.31 -43.45
CA PHE A 227 11.94 9.78 -44.81
C PHE A 227 12.89 10.98 -44.89
N ASN A 228 13.96 10.86 -45.70
CA ASN A 228 14.95 11.91 -45.91
C ASN A 228 15.67 11.77 -47.27
N GLN A 229 14.94 11.39 -48.33
CA GLN A 229 15.52 11.20 -49.68
C GLN A 229 15.43 12.48 -50.51
N ASP A 230 16.42 12.67 -51.40
CA ASP A 230 16.49 13.85 -52.27
C ASP A 230 15.34 13.86 -53.28
N ILE A 231 14.45 14.85 -53.11
CA ILE A 231 13.29 15.12 -53.97
C ILE A 231 13.34 16.56 -54.52
N GLY A 232 14.48 17.24 -54.39
CA GLY A 232 14.63 18.63 -54.82
C GLY A 232 14.45 18.83 -56.33
N ASN A 233 14.72 17.79 -57.12
CA ASN A 233 14.60 17.78 -58.57
C ASN A 233 13.16 17.57 -59.09
N TRP A 234 12.18 17.36 -58.22
CA TRP A 234 10.79 17.17 -58.62
C TRP A 234 10.18 18.46 -59.19
N ASN A 235 9.47 18.34 -60.32
CA ASN A 235 8.66 19.44 -60.86
C ASN A 235 7.26 19.42 -60.24
N VAL A 236 7.05 20.23 -59.20
CA VAL A 236 5.78 20.35 -58.46
C VAL A 236 4.89 21.52 -58.92
N SER A 237 5.18 22.14 -60.07
CA SER A 237 4.47 23.35 -60.54
C SER A 237 2.96 23.17 -60.80
N SER A 238 2.49 21.93 -60.95
CA SER A 238 1.07 21.61 -61.13
C SER A 238 0.32 21.37 -59.81
N VAL A 239 1.02 21.29 -58.67
CA VAL A 239 0.44 20.96 -57.37
C VAL A 239 -0.31 22.17 -56.80
N MET A 240 -1.54 21.94 -56.34
CA MET A 240 -2.43 22.95 -55.76
C MET A 240 -2.57 22.81 -54.24
N ASP A 241 -2.40 21.60 -53.70
CA ASP A 241 -2.51 21.29 -52.27
C ASP A 241 -1.25 20.54 -51.78
N MET A 242 -0.56 21.14 -50.80
CA MET A 242 0.59 20.58 -50.08
C MET A 242 0.36 20.59 -48.56
N SER A 243 -0.89 20.76 -48.12
CA SER A 243 -1.22 20.76 -46.71
C SER A 243 -0.75 19.45 -46.05
N TYR A 244 -0.14 19.58 -44.86
CA TYR A 244 0.43 18.47 -44.08
C TYR A 244 1.49 17.60 -44.81
N MET A 245 2.08 18.03 -45.94
CA MET A 245 2.93 17.16 -46.76
C MET A 245 4.06 16.46 -45.97
N PHE A 246 4.74 17.17 -45.06
CA PHE A 246 5.82 16.67 -44.19
C PHE A 246 5.46 16.73 -42.70
N ASN A 247 4.17 16.74 -42.38
CA ASN A 247 3.68 16.69 -41.00
C ASN A 247 4.25 15.47 -40.26
N TYR A 248 4.93 15.63 -39.13
CA TYR A 248 5.67 14.59 -38.38
C TYR A 248 6.79 13.87 -39.16
N ALA A 249 7.25 14.37 -40.31
CA ALA A 249 8.41 13.80 -41.02
C ALA A 249 9.72 14.27 -40.36
N SER A 250 9.98 13.81 -39.14
CA SER A 250 11.03 14.34 -38.25
C SER A 250 12.45 14.25 -38.80
N SER A 251 12.76 13.26 -39.66
CA SER A 251 14.07 13.11 -40.30
C SER A 251 14.27 13.97 -41.55
N PHE A 252 13.20 14.52 -42.13
CA PHE A 252 13.26 15.19 -43.42
C PHE A 252 14.04 16.50 -43.33
N ASN A 253 15.10 16.63 -44.13
CA ASN A 253 15.94 17.83 -44.21
C ASN A 253 16.62 17.98 -45.58
N GLN A 254 15.91 17.64 -46.67
CA GLN A 254 16.44 17.72 -48.03
C GLN A 254 16.14 19.06 -48.70
N ASP A 255 17.05 19.48 -49.59
CA ASP A 255 16.93 20.74 -50.30
C ASP A 255 15.76 20.69 -51.29
N ILE A 256 14.81 21.61 -51.11
CA ILE A 256 13.61 21.79 -51.93
C ILE A 256 13.54 23.22 -52.49
N SER A 257 14.67 23.93 -52.56
CA SER A 257 14.72 25.33 -52.95
C SER A 257 14.23 25.60 -54.39
N ASP A 258 14.29 24.58 -55.25
CA ASP A 258 13.94 24.64 -56.67
C ASP A 258 12.46 24.32 -56.96
N TRP A 259 11.66 24.01 -55.92
CA TRP A 259 10.24 23.72 -56.08
C TRP A 259 9.42 24.96 -56.43
N THR A 260 8.83 24.99 -57.62
CA THR A 260 7.86 26.03 -58.01
C THR A 260 6.48 25.74 -57.43
N ILE A 261 6.05 26.54 -56.44
CA ILE A 261 4.80 26.34 -55.67
C ILE A 261 3.72 27.41 -55.95
N SER A 262 3.84 28.17 -57.03
CA SER A 262 2.98 29.34 -57.29
C SER A 262 1.46 29.07 -57.39
N ASN A 263 1.06 27.80 -57.52
CA ASN A 263 -0.34 27.37 -57.57
C ASN A 263 -0.87 26.87 -56.21
N VAL A 264 -0.03 26.77 -55.18
CA VAL A 264 -0.41 26.30 -53.85
C VAL A 264 -1.13 27.40 -53.09
N VAL A 265 -2.32 27.10 -52.57
CA VAL A 265 -3.16 28.05 -51.81
C VAL A 265 -3.19 27.72 -50.31
N ASN A 266 -2.98 26.46 -49.94
CA ASN A 266 -3.05 25.97 -48.56
C ASN A 266 -1.72 25.32 -48.15
N MET A 267 -1.09 25.82 -47.07
CA MET A 267 0.17 25.30 -46.50
C MET A 267 0.02 24.87 -45.04
N THR A 268 -1.21 24.72 -44.55
CA THR A 268 -1.48 24.37 -43.15
C THR A 268 -0.73 23.08 -42.78
N TYR A 269 -0.02 23.09 -41.65
CA TYR A 269 0.76 21.96 -41.11
C TYR A 269 1.89 21.39 -42.00
N MET A 270 2.32 22.06 -43.08
CA MET A 270 3.24 21.48 -44.07
C MET A 270 4.52 20.89 -43.45
N PHE A 271 5.15 21.57 -42.48
CA PHE A 271 6.36 21.13 -41.76
C PHE A 271 6.13 20.97 -40.23
N TYR A 272 4.89 20.77 -39.82
CA TYR A 272 4.54 20.52 -38.42
C TYR A 272 5.34 19.34 -37.85
N TYR A 273 6.08 19.51 -36.74
CA TYR A 273 6.97 18.50 -36.17
C TYR A 273 8.05 17.93 -37.13
N ALA A 274 8.37 18.61 -38.23
CA ALA A 274 9.54 18.28 -39.07
C ALA A 274 10.82 18.79 -38.38
N SER A 275 11.17 18.18 -37.24
CA SER A 275 12.15 18.72 -36.28
C SER A 275 13.54 18.98 -36.86
N ASN A 276 13.98 18.22 -37.86
CA ASN A 276 15.29 18.39 -38.50
C ASN A 276 15.28 19.36 -39.69
N PHE A 277 14.11 19.77 -40.18
CA PHE A 277 14.00 20.56 -41.40
C PHE A 277 14.60 21.97 -41.19
N ASN A 278 15.61 22.31 -41.97
CA ASN A 278 16.29 23.61 -41.91
C ASN A 278 16.87 24.02 -43.28
N GLN A 279 16.16 23.74 -44.37
CA GLN A 279 16.63 24.03 -45.73
C GLN A 279 16.10 25.37 -46.26
N ASN A 280 16.90 26.03 -47.10
CA ASN A 280 16.57 27.34 -47.62
C ASN A 280 15.39 27.27 -48.61
N ILE A 281 14.23 27.72 -48.16
CA ILE A 281 12.98 27.83 -48.92
C ILE A 281 12.66 29.27 -49.33
N ASN A 282 13.67 30.13 -49.34
CA ASN A 282 13.58 31.50 -49.83
C ASN A 282 14.53 31.67 -51.01
N THR A 283 13.97 31.59 -52.21
CA THR A 283 14.73 31.66 -53.45
C THR A 283 14.33 32.85 -54.32
N ASN A 284 15.32 33.71 -54.61
CA ASN A 284 15.16 34.92 -55.42
C ASN A 284 14.89 34.65 -56.92
N ASN A 285 14.71 33.39 -57.31
CA ASN A 285 14.48 32.93 -58.68
C ASN A 285 13.02 32.56 -58.97
N GLY A 286 12.10 32.75 -58.02
CA GLY A 286 10.66 32.58 -58.24
C GLY A 286 10.14 31.15 -58.10
N HIS A 287 10.83 30.27 -57.36
CA HIS A 287 10.33 28.94 -57.04
C HIS A 287 9.36 28.97 -55.84
N TRP A 288 9.81 29.49 -54.68
CA TRP A 288 9.00 29.63 -53.47
C TRP A 288 8.13 30.90 -53.44
N VAL A 289 7.18 31.00 -54.37
CA VAL A 289 6.25 32.14 -54.47
C VAL A 289 4.96 31.85 -53.69
N VAL A 290 4.81 32.45 -52.51
CA VAL A 290 3.69 32.23 -51.59
C VAL A 290 2.55 33.26 -51.70
N SER A 291 2.57 34.15 -52.69
CA SER A 291 1.60 35.26 -52.81
C SER A 291 0.14 34.85 -53.00
N SER A 292 -0.13 33.59 -53.34
CA SER A 292 -1.47 33.01 -53.46
C SER A 292 -1.92 32.24 -52.21
N VAL A 293 -1.05 32.08 -51.21
CA VAL A 293 -1.35 31.32 -49.99
C VAL A 293 -2.22 32.18 -49.06
N THR A 294 -3.32 31.59 -48.58
CA THR A 294 -4.25 32.27 -47.65
C THR A 294 -4.17 31.72 -46.22
N ASN A 295 -3.72 30.48 -46.03
CA ASN A 295 -3.58 29.84 -44.71
C ASN A 295 -2.17 29.26 -44.53
N MET A 296 -1.48 29.73 -43.48
CA MET A 296 -0.15 29.26 -43.06
C MET A 296 -0.14 28.72 -41.62
N SER A 297 -1.32 28.43 -41.04
CA SER A 297 -1.36 28.00 -39.64
C SER A 297 -0.63 26.68 -39.42
N ASN A 298 0.06 26.59 -38.29
CA ASN A 298 0.89 25.45 -37.89
C ASN A 298 2.01 25.05 -38.88
N MET A 299 2.35 25.86 -39.88
CA MET A 299 3.28 25.44 -40.95
C MET A 299 4.64 24.95 -40.42
N PHE A 300 5.23 25.65 -39.44
CA PHE A 300 6.52 25.31 -38.81
C PHE A 300 6.40 25.01 -37.31
N ASN A 301 5.20 24.71 -36.81
CA ASN A 301 5.02 24.41 -35.40
C ASN A 301 5.83 23.14 -35.03
N HIS A 302 6.63 23.21 -33.96
CA HIS A 302 7.62 22.20 -33.56
C HIS A 302 8.70 21.86 -34.61
N ALA A 303 8.89 22.66 -35.66
CA ALA A 303 10.05 22.56 -36.55
C ALA A 303 11.31 23.13 -35.87
N SER A 304 11.77 22.44 -34.83
CA SER A 304 12.75 22.96 -33.85
C SER A 304 14.08 23.42 -34.44
N SER A 305 14.52 22.85 -35.57
CA SER A 305 15.75 23.25 -36.27
C SER A 305 15.57 24.39 -37.26
N PHE A 306 14.35 24.73 -37.67
CA PHE A 306 14.10 25.69 -38.74
C PHE A 306 14.53 27.10 -38.35
N ASN A 307 15.45 27.70 -39.11
CA ASN A 307 15.93 29.07 -38.89
C ASN A 307 16.39 29.73 -40.21
N GLN A 308 15.69 29.45 -41.32
CA GLN A 308 16.05 29.98 -42.64
C GLN A 308 15.37 31.31 -42.91
N ASN A 309 16.09 32.23 -43.57
CA ASN A 309 15.58 33.56 -43.88
C ASN A 309 14.40 33.46 -44.85
N ILE A 310 13.22 33.99 -44.49
CA ILE A 310 11.99 34.01 -45.28
C ILE A 310 11.44 35.44 -45.47
N ASN A 311 12.29 36.45 -45.32
CA ASN A 311 11.91 37.86 -45.32
C ASN A 311 11.29 38.36 -46.65
N SER A 312 11.55 37.65 -47.76
CA SER A 312 11.12 38.03 -49.11
C SER A 312 9.73 37.50 -49.46
N TRP A 313 9.15 36.66 -48.61
CA TRP A 313 7.83 36.08 -48.83
C TRP A 313 6.75 37.18 -48.87
N ASP A 314 5.96 37.16 -49.94
CA ASP A 314 4.76 37.99 -50.04
C ASP A 314 3.59 37.30 -49.34
N VAL A 315 3.40 37.62 -48.06
CA VAL A 315 2.33 37.08 -47.21
C VAL A 315 1.05 37.93 -47.25
N SER A 316 0.93 38.87 -48.19
CA SER A 316 -0.18 39.84 -48.22
C SER A 316 -1.57 39.22 -48.42
N SER A 317 -1.65 37.98 -48.90
CA SER A 317 -2.91 37.22 -49.05
C SER A 317 -3.27 36.37 -47.83
N VAL A 318 -2.37 36.23 -46.85
CA VAL A 318 -2.55 35.33 -45.70
C VAL A 318 -3.54 35.94 -44.70
N THR A 319 -4.50 35.13 -44.26
CA THR A 319 -5.50 35.51 -43.24
C THR A 319 -5.28 34.81 -41.90
N ASP A 320 -4.63 33.65 -41.88
CA ASP A 320 -4.40 32.83 -40.67
C ASP A 320 -2.92 32.43 -40.56
N MET A 321 -2.27 32.90 -39.48
CA MET A 321 -0.89 32.59 -39.09
C MET A 321 -0.82 31.93 -37.71
N SER A 322 -1.95 31.43 -37.19
CA SER A 322 -2.00 30.82 -35.86
C SER A 322 -1.00 29.66 -35.76
N TRP A 323 -0.25 29.61 -34.66
CA TRP A 323 0.77 28.61 -34.34
C TRP A 323 1.92 28.48 -35.34
N MET A 324 2.07 29.38 -36.32
CA MET A 324 2.99 29.17 -37.46
C MET A 324 4.43 28.79 -37.06
N PHE A 325 4.99 29.42 -36.02
CA PHE A 325 6.33 29.15 -35.48
C PHE A 325 6.31 28.70 -34.02
N SER A 326 5.18 28.21 -33.52
CA SER A 326 5.11 27.73 -32.14
C SER A 326 6.11 26.60 -31.92
N ASN A 327 6.89 26.66 -30.84
CA ASN A 327 7.96 25.71 -30.51
C ASN A 327 9.00 25.49 -31.63
N ALA A 328 9.10 26.40 -32.61
CA ALA A 328 10.22 26.46 -33.55
C ALA A 328 11.42 27.08 -32.83
N SER A 329 12.03 26.31 -31.92
CA SER A 329 13.01 26.79 -30.94
C SER A 329 14.23 27.51 -31.53
N SER A 330 14.59 27.25 -32.79
CA SER A 330 15.71 27.91 -33.46
C SER A 330 15.31 29.15 -34.27
N PHE A 331 14.03 29.38 -34.54
CA PHE A 331 13.58 30.41 -35.48
C PHE A 331 13.73 31.82 -34.90
N ASN A 332 14.58 32.64 -35.52
CA ASN A 332 14.81 34.03 -35.13
C ASN A 332 15.24 34.90 -36.34
N GLN A 333 14.60 34.72 -37.49
CA GLN A 333 14.92 35.46 -38.72
C GLN A 333 14.05 36.71 -38.86
N ASP A 334 14.61 37.77 -39.47
CA ASP A 334 13.91 39.04 -39.70
C ASP A 334 12.72 38.86 -40.66
N ILE A 335 11.52 39.17 -40.16
CA ILE A 335 10.25 39.16 -40.88
C ILE A 335 9.50 40.50 -40.72
N GLY A 336 10.19 41.56 -40.27
CA GLY A 336 9.59 42.86 -40.02
C GLY A 336 9.01 43.52 -41.28
N ALA A 337 9.48 43.13 -42.46
CA ALA A 337 9.02 43.62 -43.76
C ALA A 337 7.74 42.95 -44.30
N TRP A 338 7.21 41.93 -43.61
CA TRP A 338 6.00 41.24 -44.04
C TRP A 338 4.75 42.13 -44.01
N ASN A 339 3.92 42.03 -45.05
CA ASN A 339 2.62 42.68 -45.07
C ASN A 339 1.55 41.76 -44.46
N VAL A 340 1.28 41.95 -43.17
CA VAL A 340 0.28 41.16 -42.41
C VAL A 340 -1.10 41.81 -42.34
N SER A 341 -1.38 42.81 -43.19
CA SER A 341 -2.61 43.61 -43.09
C SER A 341 -3.92 42.84 -43.31
N ASN A 342 -3.89 41.65 -43.91
CA ASN A 342 -5.06 40.78 -44.08
C ASN A 342 -5.16 39.67 -43.02
N VAL A 343 -4.18 39.55 -42.12
CA VAL A 343 -4.18 38.52 -41.07
C VAL A 343 -5.22 38.85 -40.01
N THR A 344 -6.05 37.86 -39.67
CA THR A 344 -7.08 37.95 -38.63
C THR A 344 -6.71 37.16 -37.37
N ASP A 345 -5.89 36.11 -37.49
CA ASP A 345 -5.49 35.24 -36.37
C ASP A 345 -3.96 35.09 -36.30
N MET A 346 -3.37 35.49 -35.17
CA MET A 346 -1.94 35.34 -34.85
C MET A 346 -1.69 34.53 -33.56
N SER A 347 -2.70 33.80 -33.09
CA SER A 347 -2.65 33.06 -31.82
C SER A 347 -1.46 32.10 -31.81
N TYR A 348 -0.67 32.10 -30.74
CA TYR A 348 0.48 31.23 -30.50
C TYR A 348 1.61 31.31 -31.55
N MET A 349 1.64 32.32 -32.43
CA MET A 349 2.56 32.35 -33.57
C MET A 349 4.02 32.09 -33.19
N PHE A 350 4.52 32.66 -32.08
CA PHE A 350 5.90 32.51 -31.58
C PHE A 350 6.00 31.82 -30.21
N TYR A 351 4.91 31.24 -29.71
CA TYR A 351 4.88 30.59 -28.40
C TYR A 351 5.94 29.49 -28.30
N GLY A 352 6.86 29.57 -27.34
CA GLY A 352 7.95 28.59 -27.17
C GLY A 352 9.09 28.69 -28.20
N SER A 353 9.08 29.68 -29.08
CA SER A 353 10.21 29.98 -29.98
C SER A 353 11.24 30.92 -29.33
N THR A 354 12.39 31.13 -29.97
CA THR A 354 13.40 32.14 -29.57
C THR A 354 13.27 33.45 -30.36
N PHE A 355 12.13 33.66 -31.03
CA PHE A 355 11.90 34.80 -31.90
C PHE A 355 11.95 36.12 -31.13
N ASN A 356 12.84 37.03 -31.58
CA ASN A 356 13.00 38.36 -30.99
C ASN A 356 13.44 39.40 -32.04
N GLN A 357 12.80 39.40 -33.21
CA GLN A 357 13.07 40.39 -34.27
C GLN A 357 12.01 41.51 -34.26
N ASP A 358 12.39 42.69 -34.76
CA ASP A 358 11.50 43.86 -34.82
C ASP A 358 10.31 43.63 -35.76
N ILE A 359 9.12 43.60 -35.17
CA ILE A 359 7.82 43.51 -35.85
C ILE A 359 6.95 44.75 -35.59
N GLY A 360 7.55 45.82 -35.05
CA GLY A 360 6.85 47.06 -34.71
C GLY A 360 6.23 47.74 -35.94
N GLY A 361 6.77 47.50 -37.14
CA GLY A 361 6.26 48.04 -38.41
C GLY A 361 5.04 47.32 -39.01
N TRP A 362 4.57 46.22 -38.40
CA TRP A 362 3.44 45.46 -38.91
C TRP A 362 2.10 46.22 -38.81
N THR A 363 1.26 46.09 -39.83
CA THR A 363 -0.11 46.62 -39.82
C THR A 363 -1.09 45.54 -39.33
N VAL A 364 -1.47 45.59 -38.06
CA VAL A 364 -2.30 44.56 -37.38
C VAL A 364 -3.79 44.92 -37.27
N THR A 365 -4.29 45.87 -38.07
CA THR A 365 -5.65 46.44 -37.92
C THR A 365 -6.80 45.45 -38.12
N ASN A 366 -6.56 44.32 -38.79
CA ASN A 366 -7.57 43.28 -39.02
C ASN A 366 -7.43 42.09 -38.06
N VAL A 367 -6.41 42.07 -37.20
CA VAL A 367 -6.19 40.99 -36.25
C VAL A 367 -7.26 41.05 -35.17
N THR A 368 -7.97 39.94 -34.97
CA THR A 368 -9.00 39.78 -33.94
C THR A 368 -8.51 39.03 -32.71
N THR A 369 -7.47 38.20 -32.85
CA THR A 369 -6.88 37.44 -31.74
C THR A 369 -5.36 37.37 -31.83
N MET A 370 -4.72 37.57 -30.67
CA MET A 370 -3.28 37.49 -30.47
C MET A 370 -2.94 36.59 -29.27
N GLU A 371 -3.78 35.61 -28.96
CA GLU A 371 -3.61 34.76 -27.79
C GLU A 371 -2.19 34.17 -27.74
N ARG A 372 -1.45 34.40 -26.65
CA ARG A 372 -0.10 33.85 -26.40
C ARG A 372 0.87 33.97 -27.58
N MET A 373 0.74 35.04 -28.39
CA MET A 373 1.48 35.18 -29.63
C MET A 373 3.01 35.26 -29.44
N LEU A 374 3.48 35.94 -28.40
CA LEU A 374 4.89 36.30 -28.23
C LEU A 374 5.75 35.15 -27.66
N SER A 375 7.05 35.20 -27.98
CA SER A 375 8.06 34.41 -27.27
C SER A 375 8.29 34.98 -25.86
N SER A 376 8.62 34.12 -24.89
CA SER A 376 8.92 34.55 -23.51
C SER A 376 10.12 35.49 -23.41
N THR A 377 10.96 35.60 -24.44
CA THR A 377 12.12 36.52 -24.48
C THR A 377 11.91 37.76 -25.35
N PHE A 378 10.70 38.01 -25.84
CA PHE A 378 10.44 39.11 -26.77
C PHE A 378 10.57 40.49 -26.11
N ASP A 379 11.35 41.41 -26.69
CA ASP A 379 11.66 42.71 -26.09
C ASP A 379 11.61 43.90 -27.08
N GLN A 380 10.88 43.76 -28.19
CA GLN A 380 10.81 44.79 -29.25
C GLN A 380 9.62 45.76 -29.09
N ASP A 381 9.75 46.98 -29.62
CA ASP A 381 8.76 48.06 -29.55
C ASP A 381 7.48 47.74 -30.37
N LEU A 382 6.30 47.87 -29.75
CA LEU A 382 4.99 47.64 -30.37
C LEU A 382 4.10 48.90 -30.40
N SER A 383 4.66 50.09 -30.14
CA SER A 383 3.92 51.36 -30.06
C SER A 383 3.12 51.71 -31.31
N SER A 384 3.54 51.21 -32.48
CA SER A 384 2.93 51.54 -33.78
C SER A 384 1.68 50.70 -34.08
N TRP A 385 1.45 49.61 -33.33
CA TRP A 385 0.33 48.71 -33.56
C TRP A 385 -1.02 49.35 -33.24
N VAL A 386 -1.98 49.16 -34.14
CA VAL A 386 -3.37 49.59 -33.97
C VAL A 386 -4.23 48.34 -33.73
N ILE A 387 -4.52 48.06 -32.47
CA ILE A 387 -5.20 46.83 -32.04
C ILE A 387 -6.72 46.96 -31.86
N SER A 388 -7.35 47.99 -32.44
CA SER A 388 -8.78 48.31 -32.20
C SER A 388 -9.78 47.28 -32.74
N SER A 389 -9.31 46.18 -33.32
CA SER A 389 -10.12 45.04 -33.77
C SER A 389 -9.90 43.79 -32.92
N VAL A 390 -8.92 43.81 -32.01
CA VAL A 390 -8.56 42.66 -31.18
C VAL A 390 -9.63 42.47 -30.10
N THR A 391 -10.19 41.27 -30.03
CA THR A 391 -11.15 40.85 -29.00
C THR A 391 -10.51 39.92 -27.97
N ASN A 392 -9.47 39.16 -28.34
CA ASN A 392 -8.77 38.23 -27.46
C ASN A 392 -7.27 38.57 -27.35
N LEU A 393 -6.85 38.98 -26.15
CA LEU A 393 -5.46 39.24 -25.75
C LEU A 393 -4.92 38.21 -24.73
N SER A 394 -5.60 37.07 -24.55
CA SER A 394 -5.25 36.11 -23.51
C SER A 394 -3.78 35.70 -23.57
N GLY A 395 -3.08 35.79 -22.45
CA GLY A 395 -1.69 35.39 -22.29
C GLY A 395 -0.67 36.08 -23.22
N PHE A 396 -0.99 37.23 -23.83
CA PHE A 396 -0.08 37.89 -24.77
C PHE A 396 1.28 38.25 -24.16
N PHE A 397 1.35 38.60 -22.87
CA PHE A 397 2.61 38.86 -22.13
C PHE A 397 2.93 37.79 -21.08
N ARG A 398 2.29 36.62 -21.15
CA ARG A 398 2.50 35.57 -20.15
C ARG A 398 3.93 35.06 -20.17
N ASP A 399 4.51 34.90 -18.97
CA ASP A 399 5.88 34.41 -18.73
C ASP A 399 6.96 35.27 -19.43
N LEU A 400 6.63 36.51 -19.82
CA LEU A 400 7.55 37.38 -20.53
C LEU A 400 8.66 37.88 -19.61
N SER A 401 9.91 37.69 -20.03
CA SER A 401 11.12 38.11 -19.31
C SER A 401 11.75 39.38 -19.89
N SER A 402 10.98 40.24 -20.56
CA SER A 402 11.48 41.48 -21.20
C SER A 402 12.04 42.48 -20.17
N THR A 403 13.20 43.07 -20.49
CA THR A 403 13.80 44.17 -19.73
C THR A 403 13.53 45.55 -20.36
N VAL A 404 12.73 45.62 -21.42
CA VAL A 404 12.51 46.81 -22.25
C VAL A 404 11.02 47.16 -22.32
N ASP A 405 10.74 48.46 -22.43
CA ASP A 405 9.40 48.96 -22.70
C ASP A 405 8.89 48.59 -24.08
N LEU A 406 7.77 47.87 -24.11
CA LEU A 406 7.03 47.55 -25.33
C LEU A 406 6.21 48.76 -25.85
N ASN A 407 6.11 49.85 -25.07
CA ASN A 407 5.44 51.12 -25.36
C ASN A 407 3.94 50.98 -25.72
N ILE A 408 3.22 50.12 -24.99
CA ILE A 408 1.81 49.75 -25.29
C ILE A 408 0.75 50.63 -24.62
N ALA A 409 1.15 51.65 -23.85
CA ALA A 409 0.22 52.47 -23.07
C ALA A 409 -0.86 53.17 -23.93
N ALA A 410 -0.56 53.43 -25.21
CA ALA A 410 -1.46 54.09 -26.15
C ALA A 410 -2.43 53.15 -26.90
N TRP A 411 -2.38 51.83 -26.62
CA TRP A 411 -3.26 50.86 -27.27
C TRP A 411 -4.74 51.10 -26.95
N ASN A 412 -5.59 51.02 -27.98
CA ASN A 412 -7.04 51.07 -27.80
C ASN A 412 -7.59 49.66 -27.57
N THR A 413 -7.81 49.31 -26.30
CA THR A 413 -8.33 48.00 -25.86
C THR A 413 -9.85 47.92 -25.76
N SER A 414 -10.59 48.93 -26.24
CA SER A 414 -12.05 48.99 -26.08
C SER A 414 -12.84 47.85 -26.74
N THR A 415 -12.23 47.05 -27.61
CA THR A 415 -12.87 45.86 -28.21
C THR A 415 -12.51 44.56 -27.51
N VAL A 416 -11.57 44.58 -26.58
CA VAL A 416 -11.06 43.38 -25.91
C VAL A 416 -12.10 42.85 -24.94
N THR A 417 -12.44 41.57 -25.09
CA THR A 417 -13.36 40.83 -24.22
C THR A 417 -12.64 39.81 -23.34
N ASP A 418 -11.43 39.37 -23.73
CA ASP A 418 -10.64 38.36 -23.02
C ASP A 418 -9.22 38.87 -22.73
N MET A 419 -8.87 38.96 -21.44
CA MET A 419 -7.53 39.30 -20.92
C MET A 419 -6.98 38.18 -20.01
N SER A 420 -7.48 36.96 -20.15
CA SER A 420 -7.11 35.84 -19.29
C SER A 420 -5.59 35.59 -19.36
N PHE A 421 -4.93 35.48 -18.21
CA PHE A 421 -3.49 35.26 -18.05
C PHE A 421 -2.59 36.28 -18.74
N LEU A 422 -3.11 37.45 -19.14
CA LEU A 422 -2.39 38.43 -19.95
C LEU A 422 -0.99 38.74 -19.41
N LEU A 423 -0.86 38.91 -18.09
CA LEU A 423 0.38 39.23 -17.38
C LEU A 423 0.78 38.13 -16.38
N ALA A 424 0.34 36.88 -16.56
CA ALA A 424 0.72 35.81 -15.63
C ALA A 424 2.22 35.50 -15.69
N GLY A 425 2.86 35.25 -14.54
CA GLY A 425 4.28 34.87 -14.45
C GLY A 425 5.27 35.99 -14.79
N PHE A 426 4.81 37.24 -14.83
CA PHE A 426 5.62 38.41 -15.20
C PHE A 426 6.56 38.79 -14.03
N SER A 427 7.87 38.64 -14.24
CA SER A 427 8.88 38.68 -13.16
C SER A 427 9.94 39.78 -13.31
N THR A 428 9.77 40.72 -14.24
CA THR A 428 10.82 41.69 -14.57
C THR A 428 10.70 43.03 -13.85
N GLU A 429 11.82 43.78 -13.83
CA GLU A 429 11.93 45.14 -13.28
C GLU A 429 11.07 46.15 -14.07
N TYR A 430 10.79 45.86 -15.35
CA TYR A 430 10.06 46.74 -16.26
C TYR A 430 8.65 46.20 -16.56
N LYS A 431 7.60 46.93 -16.16
CA LYS A 431 6.19 46.51 -16.28
C LYS A 431 5.44 47.36 -17.30
N PRO A 432 4.63 46.76 -18.19
CA PRO A 432 3.84 47.54 -19.13
C PRO A 432 2.82 48.42 -18.41
N ASP A 433 2.79 49.72 -18.74
CA ASP A 433 1.74 50.62 -18.25
C ASP A 433 0.41 50.34 -18.97
N ILE A 434 -0.51 49.72 -18.25
CA ILE A 434 -1.87 49.40 -18.70
C ILE A 434 -2.94 50.22 -17.94
N SER A 435 -2.53 51.20 -17.14
CA SER A 435 -3.46 51.96 -16.27
C SER A 435 -4.51 52.73 -17.08
N GLY A 436 -4.15 53.21 -18.27
CA GLY A 436 -5.03 53.97 -19.17
C GLY A 436 -5.87 53.14 -20.14
N TRP A 437 -5.84 51.81 -20.04
CA TRP A 437 -6.58 50.93 -20.95
C TRP A 437 -8.09 50.96 -20.70
N ASN A 438 -8.88 50.89 -21.79
CA ASN A 438 -10.33 50.76 -21.68
C ASN A 438 -10.71 49.28 -21.60
N ILE A 439 -11.03 48.82 -20.40
CA ILE A 439 -11.41 47.44 -20.11
C ILE A 439 -12.94 47.23 -20.02
N SER A 440 -13.76 48.23 -20.34
CA SER A 440 -15.21 48.19 -20.10
C SER A 440 -15.96 47.08 -20.86
N ASN A 441 -15.35 46.46 -21.88
CA ASN A 441 -15.94 45.31 -22.60
C ASN A 441 -15.31 43.96 -22.20
N VAL A 442 -14.38 43.94 -21.25
CA VAL A 442 -13.74 42.71 -20.79
C VAL A 442 -14.74 41.87 -20.00
N ILE A 443 -14.85 40.59 -20.39
CA ILE A 443 -15.72 39.59 -19.80
C ILE A 443 -14.92 38.65 -18.88
N THR A 444 -13.67 38.35 -19.22
CA THR A 444 -12.79 37.47 -18.42
C THR A 444 -11.41 38.09 -18.19
N MET A 445 -10.97 38.01 -16.93
CA MET A 445 -9.63 38.37 -16.45
C MET A 445 -9.00 37.22 -15.66
N GLU A 446 -9.38 35.97 -15.97
CA GLU A 446 -8.89 34.79 -15.27
C GLU A 446 -7.36 34.80 -15.22
N GLY A 447 -6.76 34.69 -14.04
CA GLY A 447 -5.32 34.57 -13.89
C GLY A 447 -4.51 35.76 -14.40
N MET A 448 -5.13 36.93 -14.65
CA MET A 448 -4.49 38.04 -15.34
C MET A 448 -3.15 38.45 -14.73
N PHE A 449 -3.02 38.43 -13.40
CA PHE A 449 -1.81 38.76 -12.66
C PHE A 449 -1.25 37.60 -11.83
N GLN A 450 -1.62 36.36 -12.16
CA GLN A 450 -1.15 35.17 -11.46
C GLN A 450 0.38 35.10 -11.40
N ASP A 451 0.95 34.65 -10.28
CA ASP A 451 2.39 34.46 -10.05
C ASP A 451 3.26 35.73 -10.23
N ASN A 452 2.65 36.92 -10.20
CA ASN A 452 3.39 38.16 -10.38
C ASN A 452 4.17 38.59 -9.14
N SER A 453 5.42 38.98 -9.35
CA SER A 453 6.26 39.53 -8.29
C SER A 453 6.24 41.06 -8.25
N LYS A 454 5.80 41.64 -7.12
CA LYS A 454 5.86 43.09 -6.83
C LYS A 454 5.21 43.99 -7.88
N TYR A 455 4.07 43.63 -8.45
CA TYR A 455 3.40 44.44 -9.47
C TYR A 455 2.79 45.71 -8.82
N ASP A 456 3.14 46.89 -9.35
CA ASP A 456 2.86 48.21 -8.77
C ASP A 456 2.24 49.09 -9.86
N ILE A 457 0.91 49.07 -9.97
CA ILE A 457 0.15 49.84 -10.96
C ILE A 457 -1.20 50.30 -10.39
N ASP A 458 -1.58 51.53 -10.68
CA ASP A 458 -2.90 52.04 -10.29
C ASP A 458 -3.98 51.52 -11.26
N LEU A 459 -4.84 50.62 -10.77
CA LEU A 459 -5.99 50.08 -11.50
C LEU A 459 -7.33 50.65 -11.02
N SER A 460 -7.32 51.68 -10.17
CA SER A 460 -8.54 52.22 -9.55
C SER A 460 -9.52 52.80 -10.58
N SER A 461 -9.03 53.21 -11.76
CA SER A 461 -9.83 53.81 -12.84
C SER A 461 -10.54 52.80 -13.75
N TRP A 462 -10.29 51.50 -13.56
CA TRP A 462 -10.82 50.45 -14.42
C TRP A 462 -12.32 50.20 -14.17
N ASP A 463 -13.08 50.12 -15.26
CA ASP A 463 -14.49 49.72 -15.25
C ASP A 463 -14.59 48.20 -15.46
N VAL A 464 -14.59 47.44 -14.35
CA VAL A 464 -14.72 45.97 -14.34
C VAL A 464 -16.18 45.49 -14.30
N SER A 465 -17.16 46.37 -14.52
CA SER A 465 -18.58 46.05 -14.33
C SER A 465 -19.13 44.97 -15.27
N ASN A 466 -18.45 44.70 -16.38
CA ASN A 466 -18.81 43.63 -17.32
C ASN A 466 -18.01 42.33 -17.13
N VAL A 467 -17.06 42.28 -16.19
CA VAL A 467 -16.24 41.08 -15.96
C VAL A 467 -17.07 40.03 -15.22
N GLU A 468 -17.21 38.87 -15.84
CA GLU A 468 -17.92 37.71 -15.30
C GLU A 468 -16.96 36.71 -14.62
N ASN A 469 -15.74 36.56 -15.12
CA ASN A 469 -14.72 35.65 -14.57
C ASN A 469 -13.49 36.42 -14.07
N MET A 470 -13.29 36.40 -12.74
CA MET A 470 -12.12 36.98 -12.04
C MET A 470 -11.29 35.91 -11.34
N SER A 471 -11.51 34.62 -11.65
CA SER A 471 -10.82 33.53 -10.98
C SER A 471 -9.30 33.63 -11.14
N ARG A 472 -8.55 33.28 -10.08
CA ARG A 472 -7.08 33.32 -10.05
C ARG A 472 -6.43 34.68 -10.37
N MET A 473 -7.19 35.77 -10.48
CA MET A 473 -6.69 37.04 -11.02
C MET A 473 -5.40 37.51 -10.34
N PHE A 474 -5.27 37.29 -9.02
CA PHE A 474 -4.09 37.61 -8.21
C PHE A 474 -3.54 36.40 -7.43
N GLU A 475 -3.76 35.17 -7.93
CA GLU A 475 -3.22 33.96 -7.32
C GLU A 475 -1.68 34.03 -7.25
N ASN A 476 -1.11 33.79 -6.07
CA ASN A 476 0.33 33.82 -5.79
C ASN A 476 1.02 35.13 -6.20
N ALA A 477 0.25 36.22 -6.34
CA ALA A 477 0.80 37.54 -6.63
C ALA A 477 1.30 38.20 -5.34
N THR A 478 2.45 38.87 -5.38
CA THR A 478 2.96 39.62 -4.22
C THR A 478 2.61 41.10 -4.36
N PHE A 479 1.59 41.57 -3.63
CA PHE A 479 1.29 42.99 -3.54
C PHE A 479 2.34 43.70 -2.67
N VAL A 480 2.86 44.83 -3.15
CA VAL A 480 3.45 45.82 -2.26
C VAL A 480 2.28 46.63 -1.70
N THR A 481 1.90 46.34 -0.46
CA THR A 481 0.79 46.99 0.25
C THR A 481 0.77 48.50 -0.01
N ASN A 482 -0.30 49.01 -0.65
CA ASN A 482 -0.69 50.41 -0.92
C ASN A 482 -0.75 50.89 -2.38
N ASN A 483 -0.39 50.10 -3.41
CA ASN A 483 -0.33 50.66 -4.78
C ASN A 483 -1.35 50.14 -5.81
N ILE A 484 -2.15 49.11 -5.49
CA ILE A 484 -3.29 48.69 -6.34
C ILE A 484 -4.57 48.84 -5.52
N ASP A 485 -5.24 49.99 -5.58
CA ASP A 485 -6.53 50.20 -4.92
C ASP A 485 -7.68 49.64 -5.78
N ILE A 486 -8.26 48.52 -5.35
CA ILE A 486 -9.42 47.87 -6.01
C ILE A 486 -10.72 48.05 -5.22
N THR A 487 -10.70 48.84 -4.14
CA THR A 487 -11.84 48.98 -3.23
C THR A 487 -13.05 49.66 -3.89
N GLY A 488 -12.80 50.46 -4.93
CA GLY A 488 -13.81 51.17 -5.72
C GLY A 488 -14.39 50.39 -6.91
N TRP A 489 -13.94 49.16 -7.16
CA TRP A 489 -14.40 48.37 -8.30
C TRP A 489 -15.88 47.97 -8.19
N THR A 490 -16.57 48.01 -9.33
CA THR A 490 -17.95 47.55 -9.45
C THR A 490 -17.94 46.13 -10.03
N VAL A 491 -18.14 45.12 -9.18
CA VAL A 491 -17.97 43.69 -9.53
C VAL A 491 -19.30 42.94 -9.71
N ASN A 492 -20.41 43.66 -9.97
CA ASN A 492 -21.77 43.12 -9.86
C ASN A 492 -22.13 42.04 -10.90
N ASN A 493 -21.35 41.87 -11.98
CA ASN A 493 -21.54 40.81 -12.96
C ASN A 493 -20.62 39.60 -12.74
N ALA A 494 -19.68 39.67 -11.79
CA ALA A 494 -18.78 38.56 -11.51
C ALA A 494 -19.58 37.34 -11.02
N THR A 495 -19.32 36.19 -11.65
CA THR A 495 -19.92 34.88 -11.32
C THR A 495 -18.90 33.91 -10.75
N ASN A 496 -17.61 34.08 -11.07
CA ASN A 496 -16.51 33.26 -10.57
C ASN A 496 -15.39 34.14 -10.02
N MET A 497 -15.11 34.01 -8.71
CA MET A 497 -14.00 34.64 -7.98
C MET A 497 -13.09 33.59 -7.31
N SER A 498 -13.20 32.33 -7.72
CA SER A 498 -12.39 31.25 -7.15
C SER A 498 -10.90 31.54 -7.27
N TYR A 499 -10.12 31.20 -6.25
CA TYR A 499 -8.66 31.38 -6.22
C TYR A 499 -8.16 32.83 -6.37
N MET A 500 -9.04 33.84 -6.39
CA MET A 500 -8.68 35.21 -6.81
C MET A 500 -7.51 35.80 -6.04
N PHE A 501 -7.41 35.54 -4.73
CA PHE A 501 -6.32 35.98 -3.86
C PHE A 501 -5.62 34.80 -3.14
N LYS A 502 -5.67 33.61 -3.73
CA LYS A 502 -4.97 32.45 -3.16
C LYS A 502 -3.47 32.73 -3.06
N ASP A 503 -2.86 32.36 -1.93
CA ASP A 503 -1.45 32.56 -1.60
C ASP A 503 -1.00 34.03 -1.78
N ASN A 504 -1.94 34.95 -1.55
CA ASN A 504 -1.67 36.37 -1.56
C ASN A 504 -1.46 36.90 -0.15
N GLU A 505 -0.31 36.57 0.44
CA GLU A 505 0.02 36.79 1.85
C GLU A 505 -0.20 38.24 2.32
N ALA A 506 0.02 39.23 1.46
CA ALA A 506 -0.08 40.65 1.81
C ALA A 506 -1.47 41.29 1.60
N PHE A 507 -2.45 40.57 1.03
CA PHE A 507 -3.75 41.16 0.69
C PHE A 507 -4.66 41.34 1.91
N ASN A 508 -5.03 42.59 2.23
CA ASN A 508 -5.97 42.91 3.31
C ASN A 508 -6.74 44.23 3.05
N GLN A 509 -7.16 44.48 1.80
CA GLN A 509 -7.89 45.71 1.42
C GLN A 509 -9.39 45.59 1.72
N ASP A 510 -10.02 46.69 2.13
CA ASP A 510 -11.46 46.75 2.41
C ASP A 510 -12.30 46.63 1.12
N ILE A 511 -12.82 45.42 0.89
CA ILE A 511 -13.70 45.05 -0.22
C ILE A 511 -15.16 44.86 0.24
N SER A 512 -15.52 45.37 1.43
CA SER A 512 -16.87 45.28 1.98
C SER A 512 -17.94 45.92 1.08
N SER A 513 -17.54 46.90 0.26
CA SER A 513 -18.40 47.64 -0.68
C SER A 513 -18.81 46.84 -1.92
N TRP A 514 -18.16 45.71 -2.19
CA TRP A 514 -18.39 44.93 -3.40
C TRP A 514 -19.77 44.27 -3.41
N THR A 515 -20.46 44.36 -4.54
CA THR A 515 -21.74 43.68 -4.76
C THR A 515 -21.50 42.31 -5.40
N VAL A 516 -21.48 41.26 -4.59
CA VAL A 516 -21.14 39.88 -5.03
C VAL A 516 -22.37 39.00 -5.30
N SER A 517 -23.57 39.58 -5.49
CA SER A 517 -24.80 38.78 -5.67
C SER A 517 -24.78 37.88 -6.92
N ASN A 518 -23.95 38.22 -7.92
CA ASN A 518 -23.59 37.41 -9.10
C ASN A 518 -22.86 36.09 -8.80
N VAL A 519 -22.09 36.06 -7.71
CA VAL A 519 -21.03 35.07 -7.51
C VAL A 519 -21.64 33.71 -7.19
N THR A 520 -21.16 32.70 -7.92
CA THR A 520 -21.53 31.29 -7.77
C THR A 520 -20.39 30.43 -7.23
N ASP A 521 -19.14 30.85 -7.45
CA ASP A 521 -17.94 30.18 -6.97
C ASP A 521 -16.95 31.19 -6.37
N MET A 522 -16.63 31.00 -5.09
CA MET A 522 -15.60 31.74 -4.34
C MET A 522 -14.65 30.80 -3.60
N SER A 523 -14.54 29.55 -4.08
CA SER A 523 -13.62 28.55 -3.52
C SER A 523 -12.17 29.04 -3.58
N TYR A 524 -11.41 28.77 -2.53
CA TYR A 524 -10.00 29.12 -2.39
C TYR A 524 -9.69 30.62 -2.52
N MET A 525 -10.68 31.52 -2.46
CA MET A 525 -10.50 32.94 -2.74
C MET A 525 -9.42 33.60 -1.86
N PHE A 526 -9.34 33.26 -0.58
CA PHE A 526 -8.35 33.77 0.39
C PHE A 526 -7.51 32.62 1.00
N TYR A 527 -7.35 31.52 0.27
CA TYR A 527 -6.54 30.39 0.72
C TYR A 527 -5.09 30.81 0.95
N CYS A 528 -4.45 30.36 2.02
CA CYS A 528 -3.02 30.50 2.22
C CYS A 528 -2.36 29.18 2.64
N SER A 529 -1.37 28.76 1.85
CA SER A 529 -0.51 27.62 2.17
C SER A 529 0.52 27.93 3.26
N SER A 530 0.92 29.20 3.40
CA SER A 530 1.82 29.66 4.46
C SER A 530 1.04 29.97 5.74
N LEU A 531 1.19 29.14 6.77
CA LEU A 531 0.51 29.31 8.06
C LEU A 531 1.00 30.52 8.89
N THR A 532 1.93 31.34 8.36
CA THR A 532 2.53 32.46 9.10
C THR A 532 2.18 33.84 8.58
N ASP A 533 1.58 33.95 7.38
CA ASP A 533 1.66 35.20 6.62
C ASP A 533 0.35 35.66 5.92
N ASN A 534 -0.82 35.05 6.14
CA ASN A 534 -2.08 35.58 5.57
C ASN A 534 -2.85 36.49 6.53
N LEU A 535 -2.83 37.79 6.22
CA LEU A 535 -3.42 38.86 7.03
C LEU A 535 -4.88 39.20 6.69
N PHE A 536 -5.56 38.47 5.80
CA PHE A 536 -6.91 38.85 5.38
C PHE A 536 -7.93 38.69 6.53
N ASP A 537 -8.48 39.82 7.00
CA ASP A 537 -9.44 39.88 8.10
C ASP A 537 -10.42 41.06 7.95
N GLN A 538 -10.89 41.33 6.72
CA GLN A 538 -11.81 42.45 6.43
C GLN A 538 -13.29 42.07 6.63
N ASP A 539 -14.11 43.04 7.05
CA ASP A 539 -15.54 42.83 7.32
C ASP A 539 -16.34 42.67 6.00
N ILE A 540 -16.50 41.41 5.59
CA ILE A 540 -17.30 41.00 4.43
C ILE A 540 -18.65 40.37 4.83
N GLY A 541 -19.11 40.59 6.08
CA GLY A 541 -20.38 40.06 6.58
C GLY A 541 -21.61 40.58 5.82
N GLY A 542 -21.47 41.74 5.16
CA GLY A 542 -22.52 42.37 4.35
C GLY A 542 -22.71 41.81 2.94
N TRP A 543 -21.88 40.85 2.51
CA TRP A 543 -21.98 40.26 1.17
C TRP A 543 -23.25 39.41 1.00
N ASN A 544 -23.91 39.55 -0.15
CA ASN A 544 -25.02 38.68 -0.52
C ASN A 544 -24.50 37.41 -1.22
N THR A 545 -24.38 36.33 -0.45
CA THR A 545 -23.87 35.03 -0.91
C THR A 545 -24.94 34.06 -1.43
N SER A 546 -26.19 34.53 -1.61
CA SER A 546 -27.33 33.66 -1.93
C SER A 546 -27.22 32.86 -3.23
N ASN A 547 -26.33 33.21 -4.16
CA ASN A 547 -26.10 32.45 -5.40
C ASN A 547 -24.86 31.55 -5.34
N VAL A 548 -24.09 31.59 -4.24
CA VAL A 548 -22.86 30.81 -4.10
C VAL A 548 -23.19 29.34 -3.91
N THR A 549 -22.50 28.50 -4.68
CA THR A 549 -22.60 27.04 -4.65
C THR A 549 -21.32 26.37 -4.14
N ASN A 550 -20.18 27.06 -4.23
CA ASN A 550 -18.87 26.53 -3.83
C ASN A 550 -18.09 27.56 -2.98
N MET A 551 -17.78 27.17 -1.74
CA MET A 551 -16.99 27.93 -0.76
C MET A 551 -15.76 27.14 -0.28
N ALA A 552 -15.43 26.02 -0.93
CA ALA A 552 -14.35 25.13 -0.50
C ALA A 552 -13.01 25.88 -0.37
N GLY A 553 -12.30 25.67 0.73
CA GLY A 553 -10.98 26.25 0.98
C GLY A 553 -10.92 27.79 1.06
N MET A 554 -12.05 28.50 1.11
CA MET A 554 -12.09 29.97 0.97
C MET A 554 -11.17 30.70 1.96
N PHE A 555 -11.06 30.23 3.21
CA PHE A 555 -10.26 30.83 4.29
C PHE A 555 -9.22 29.86 4.88
N TYR A 556 -8.81 28.85 4.11
CA TYR A 556 -7.77 27.92 4.57
C TYR A 556 -6.51 28.68 5.00
N GLY A 557 -6.01 28.41 6.21
CA GLY A 557 -4.80 29.04 6.73
C GLY A 557 -4.86 30.58 6.87
N SER A 558 -6.05 31.18 6.84
CA SER A 558 -6.25 32.63 6.95
C SER A 558 -6.41 33.08 8.40
N ASP A 559 -6.02 34.32 8.72
CA ASP A 559 -6.31 34.99 10.01
C ASP A 559 -7.76 35.47 10.16
N PHE A 560 -8.64 35.12 9.21
CA PHE A 560 -10.00 35.66 9.12
C PHE A 560 -10.84 35.32 10.35
N ASN A 561 -11.43 36.33 10.99
CA ASN A 561 -12.30 36.16 12.16
C ASN A 561 -13.43 37.21 12.22
N GLN A 562 -13.96 37.64 11.07
CA GLN A 562 -15.08 38.59 10.99
C GLN A 562 -16.44 37.89 10.97
N ASP A 563 -17.48 38.59 11.45
CA ASP A 563 -18.85 38.07 11.53
C ASP A 563 -19.46 37.83 10.13
N ILE A 564 -19.68 36.56 9.81
CA ILE A 564 -20.30 36.08 8.57
C ILE A 564 -21.62 35.34 8.82
N SER A 565 -22.24 35.57 9.98
CA SER A 565 -23.51 34.94 10.35
C SER A 565 -24.63 35.23 9.34
N ASN A 566 -24.63 36.43 8.74
CA ASN A 566 -25.67 36.88 7.80
C ASN A 566 -25.56 36.27 6.39
N TRP A 567 -24.54 35.47 6.10
CA TRP A 567 -24.39 34.83 4.80
C TRP A 567 -25.51 33.81 4.54
N ASN A 568 -26.00 33.79 3.30
CA ASN A 568 -26.98 32.81 2.85
C ASN A 568 -26.26 31.64 2.19
N THR A 569 -26.19 30.50 2.89
CA THR A 569 -25.53 29.28 2.40
C THR A 569 -26.49 28.27 1.77
N SER A 570 -27.78 28.61 1.60
CA SER A 570 -28.81 27.64 1.15
C SER A 570 -28.57 27.04 -0.24
N ASN A 571 -27.73 27.64 -1.07
CA ASN A 571 -27.34 27.09 -2.38
C ASN A 571 -25.94 26.44 -2.38
N VAL A 572 -25.23 26.45 -1.24
CA VAL A 572 -23.87 25.90 -1.14
C VAL A 572 -23.92 24.38 -1.12
N ILE A 573 -23.07 23.77 -1.96
CA ILE A 573 -22.89 22.33 -2.10
C ILE A 573 -21.54 21.91 -1.48
N TYR A 574 -20.47 22.70 -1.71
CA TYR A 574 -19.12 22.36 -1.29
C TYR A 574 -18.55 23.36 -0.27
N MET A 575 -18.20 22.87 0.92
CA MET A 575 -17.53 23.64 2.00
C MET A 575 -16.24 22.96 2.50
N ALA A 576 -15.72 21.99 1.76
CA ALA A 576 -14.51 21.27 2.12
C ALA A 576 -13.35 22.24 2.42
N SER A 577 -12.69 22.04 3.56
CA SER A 577 -11.51 22.80 4.01
C SER A 577 -11.70 24.30 4.17
N MET A 578 -12.94 24.82 4.20
CA MET A 578 -13.22 26.26 4.20
C MET A 578 -12.43 27.04 5.25
N PHE A 579 -12.29 26.50 6.47
CA PHE A 579 -11.56 27.09 7.60
C PHE A 579 -10.43 26.18 8.11
N SER A 580 -9.94 25.24 7.30
CA SER A 580 -8.85 24.37 7.74
C SER A 580 -7.63 25.23 8.06
N PHE A 581 -7.03 25.02 9.23
CA PHE A 581 -5.91 25.80 9.77
C PHE A 581 -6.18 27.29 9.99
N ALA A 582 -7.45 27.75 9.99
CA ALA A 582 -7.81 29.11 10.37
C ALA A 582 -7.84 29.25 11.90
N GLU A 583 -6.66 29.24 12.55
CA GLU A 583 -6.51 29.07 14.00
C GLU A 583 -7.31 30.08 14.86
N ASN A 584 -7.57 31.28 14.32
CA ASN A 584 -8.26 32.37 15.01
C ASN A 584 -9.78 32.40 14.82
N PHE A 585 -10.33 31.64 13.87
CA PHE A 585 -11.75 31.70 13.54
C PHE A 585 -12.62 31.10 14.65
N ASN A 586 -13.52 31.90 15.21
CA ASN A 586 -14.50 31.45 16.21
C ASN A 586 -15.79 32.28 16.17
N GLN A 587 -16.18 32.76 15.00
CA GLN A 587 -17.40 33.55 14.85
C GLN A 587 -18.64 32.67 14.88
N ASN A 588 -19.71 33.23 15.44
CA ASN A 588 -20.96 32.51 15.53
C ASN A 588 -21.60 32.36 14.14
N ILE A 589 -21.53 31.16 13.59
CA ILE A 589 -22.18 30.77 12.33
C ILE A 589 -23.55 30.10 12.55
N ASN A 590 -24.06 30.13 13.79
CA ASN A 590 -25.35 29.56 14.15
C ASN A 590 -26.09 30.29 15.32
N THR A 591 -27.34 30.69 15.07
CA THR A 591 -28.32 31.35 15.98
C THR A 591 -28.33 32.88 16.04
N ASN A 592 -29.57 33.41 16.16
CA ASN A 592 -29.96 34.82 16.34
C ASN A 592 -29.68 35.80 15.18
N GLY A 593 -30.13 35.46 13.97
CA GLY A 593 -30.38 36.46 12.91
C GLY A 593 -29.80 36.14 11.54
N GLY A 594 -28.91 35.15 11.43
CA GLY A 594 -28.38 34.62 10.18
C GLY A 594 -28.01 33.15 10.37
N HIS A 595 -28.81 32.26 9.80
CA HIS A 595 -28.62 30.81 9.89
C HIS A 595 -27.88 30.35 8.64
N TRP A 596 -26.73 29.71 8.80
CA TRP A 596 -26.19 28.90 7.73
C TRP A 596 -27.12 27.71 7.51
N ASP A 597 -27.69 27.64 6.32
CA ASP A 597 -28.45 26.50 5.83
C ASP A 597 -27.47 25.48 5.23
N MET A 598 -27.39 24.31 5.87
CA MET A 598 -26.50 23.21 5.49
C MET A 598 -27.22 22.11 4.70
N SER A 599 -28.54 22.23 4.48
CA SER A 599 -29.39 21.17 3.93
C SER A 599 -29.10 20.80 2.46
N ASN A 600 -28.24 21.56 1.78
CA ASN A 600 -27.76 21.29 0.43
C ASN A 600 -26.25 20.98 0.36
N VAL A 601 -25.53 21.00 1.48
CA VAL A 601 -24.10 20.75 1.51
C VAL A 601 -23.82 19.25 1.44
N GLU A 602 -22.99 18.85 0.47
CA GLU A 602 -22.58 17.46 0.23
C GLU A 602 -21.21 17.15 0.83
N SER A 603 -20.33 18.16 1.00
CA SER A 603 -18.98 17.95 1.51
C SER A 603 -18.53 19.02 2.51
N ILE A 604 -18.11 18.55 3.69
CA ILE A 604 -17.49 19.31 4.79
C ILE A 604 -16.11 18.74 5.17
N GLN A 605 -15.48 17.95 4.29
CA GLN A 605 -14.15 17.37 4.52
C GLN A 605 -13.15 18.42 4.99
N HIS A 606 -12.46 18.16 6.09
CA HIS A 606 -11.47 19.05 6.69
C HIS A 606 -11.97 20.47 7.01
N MET A 607 -13.28 20.75 7.00
CA MET A 607 -13.82 22.12 7.05
C MET A 607 -13.23 22.99 8.17
N PHE A 608 -13.06 22.43 9.38
CA PHE A 608 -12.48 23.07 10.55
C PHE A 608 -11.21 22.37 11.06
N ARG A 609 -10.56 21.54 10.23
CA ARG A 609 -9.37 20.80 10.64
C ARG A 609 -8.29 21.76 11.16
N ALA A 610 -7.79 21.51 12.38
CA ALA A 610 -6.84 22.35 13.10
C ALA A 610 -7.31 23.81 13.32
N CYS A 611 -8.62 24.05 13.38
CA CYS A 611 -9.21 25.34 13.74
C CYS A 611 -9.33 25.43 15.27
N ASN A 612 -8.20 25.60 15.96
CA ASN A 612 -8.08 25.37 17.41
C ASN A 612 -8.99 26.25 18.28
N SER A 613 -9.33 27.47 17.83
CA SER A 613 -10.17 28.40 18.60
C SER A 613 -11.67 28.17 18.42
N PHE A 614 -12.09 27.32 17.48
CA PHE A 614 -13.49 27.16 17.11
C PHE A 614 -14.27 26.35 18.15
N ASP A 615 -15.27 26.98 18.78
CA ASP A 615 -16.16 26.40 19.80
C ASP A 615 -17.57 27.02 19.70
N GLN A 616 -18.28 26.74 18.60
CA GLN A 616 -19.65 27.21 18.37
C GLN A 616 -20.66 26.06 18.37
N ASP A 617 -21.92 26.37 18.69
CA ASP A 617 -23.02 25.40 18.70
C ASP A 617 -23.50 25.12 17.27
N LEU A 618 -23.31 23.88 16.78
CA LEU A 618 -23.68 23.45 15.43
C LEU A 618 -24.97 22.60 15.40
N SER A 619 -25.77 22.62 16.47
CA SER A 619 -26.96 21.77 16.60
C SER A 619 -28.06 22.03 15.56
N ASP A 620 -28.14 23.23 14.98
CA ASP A 620 -29.16 23.55 13.96
C ASP A 620 -28.75 23.16 12.54
N TRP A 621 -27.55 22.58 12.34
CA TRP A 621 -27.11 22.15 11.01
C TRP A 621 -27.87 20.90 10.55
N ASP A 622 -28.55 21.01 9.42
CA ASP A 622 -29.07 19.87 8.67
C ASP A 622 -27.95 19.29 7.78
N ILE A 623 -27.35 18.18 8.22
CA ILE A 623 -26.29 17.48 7.50
C ILE A 623 -26.80 16.23 6.75
N SER A 624 -28.10 16.11 6.51
CA SER A 624 -28.71 14.92 5.90
C SER A 624 -28.25 14.60 4.47
N LYS A 625 -27.49 15.51 3.82
CA LYS A 625 -26.90 15.31 2.50
C LYS A 625 -25.37 15.20 2.49
N VAL A 626 -24.72 15.28 3.65
CA VAL A 626 -23.26 15.23 3.71
C VAL A 626 -22.79 13.81 3.37
N GLU A 627 -22.14 13.67 2.22
CA GLU A 627 -21.52 12.43 1.75
C GLU A 627 -20.04 12.35 2.12
N TYR A 628 -19.40 13.49 2.42
CA TYR A 628 -17.97 13.57 2.68
C TYR A 628 -17.67 14.44 3.92
N ALA A 629 -17.24 13.80 5.03
CA ALA A 629 -16.97 14.46 6.31
C ALA A 629 -15.62 14.09 6.95
N GLU A 630 -14.71 13.48 6.18
CA GLU A 630 -13.39 13.04 6.68
C GLU A 630 -12.64 14.20 7.35
N GLU A 631 -12.19 13.97 8.59
CA GLU A 631 -11.44 14.95 9.39
C GLU A 631 -12.08 16.35 9.50
N ALA A 632 -13.41 16.47 9.35
CA ALA A 632 -14.11 17.75 9.33
C ALA A 632 -13.78 18.67 10.52
N PHE A 633 -13.54 18.10 11.70
CA PHE A 633 -13.20 18.80 12.94
C PHE A 633 -11.93 18.26 13.60
N ALA A 634 -11.05 17.59 12.84
CA ALA A 634 -9.85 16.98 13.40
C ALA A 634 -8.89 18.05 13.93
N GLY A 635 -8.52 17.99 15.21
CA GLY A 635 -7.72 19.00 15.89
C GLY A 635 -8.52 20.23 16.39
N THR A 636 -9.82 20.30 16.12
CA THR A 636 -10.72 21.31 16.69
C THR A 636 -11.04 20.98 18.15
N SER A 637 -11.12 21.98 19.01
CA SER A 637 -11.44 21.82 20.44
C SER A 637 -12.85 22.28 20.78
N LEU A 638 -13.88 21.69 20.13
CA LEU A 638 -15.28 21.91 20.52
C LEU A 638 -15.47 21.52 21.99
N SER A 639 -16.15 22.37 22.75
CA SER A 639 -16.54 22.07 24.13
C SER A 639 -17.47 20.87 24.21
N ASP A 640 -17.43 20.15 25.33
CA ASP A 640 -18.29 18.97 25.54
C ASP A 640 -19.76 19.27 25.33
N ALA A 641 -20.21 20.49 25.67
CA ALA A 641 -21.58 20.94 25.49
C ALA A 641 -21.93 21.08 24.00
N ASN A 642 -21.10 21.79 23.23
CA ASN A 642 -21.35 22.03 21.81
C ASN A 642 -21.29 20.72 21.00
N TYR A 643 -20.28 19.87 21.26
CA TYR A 643 -20.20 18.58 20.58
C TYR A 643 -21.38 17.65 20.96
N SER A 644 -21.81 17.66 22.23
CA SER A 644 -23.00 16.89 22.64
C SER A 644 -24.28 17.35 21.96
N ASN A 645 -24.50 18.67 21.87
CA ASN A 645 -25.68 19.24 21.22
C ASN A 645 -25.71 18.90 19.72
N MET A 646 -24.54 18.92 19.07
CA MET A 646 -24.36 18.51 17.67
C MET A 646 -24.77 17.05 17.48
N LEU A 647 -24.21 16.11 18.25
CA LEU A 647 -24.54 14.68 18.18
C LEU A 647 -26.04 14.41 18.43
N ILE A 648 -26.63 15.03 19.46
CA ILE A 648 -28.04 14.84 19.81
C ILE A 648 -28.96 15.30 18.68
N SER A 649 -28.62 16.40 18.02
CA SER A 649 -29.44 16.98 16.96
C SER A 649 -29.28 16.21 15.64
N TRP A 650 -28.04 15.82 15.30
CA TRP A 650 -27.76 15.05 14.09
C TRP A 650 -28.35 13.65 14.13
N ALA A 651 -28.39 13.00 15.31
CA ALA A 651 -29.05 11.70 15.47
C ALA A 651 -30.56 11.72 15.21
N ALA A 652 -31.19 12.90 15.13
CA ALA A 652 -32.60 13.05 14.77
C ALA A 652 -32.83 13.27 13.27
N LEU A 653 -31.77 13.39 12.47
CA LEU A 653 -31.82 13.55 11.02
C LEU A 653 -31.84 12.18 10.33
N ASN A 654 -32.18 12.15 9.03
CA ASN A 654 -31.92 10.99 8.19
C ASN A 654 -30.53 11.17 7.59
N LEU A 655 -29.51 10.53 8.15
CA LEU A 655 -28.13 10.70 7.73
C LEU A 655 -27.81 9.85 6.50
N VAL A 656 -26.75 10.20 5.79
CA VAL A 656 -26.16 9.36 4.75
C VAL A 656 -25.37 8.25 5.43
N ASP A 657 -25.51 7.00 4.97
CA ASP A 657 -24.79 5.86 5.54
C ASP A 657 -23.28 5.89 5.24
N ASP A 658 -22.49 5.11 5.97
CA ASP A 658 -21.07 4.80 5.69
C ASP A 658 -20.10 6.00 5.77
N ILE A 659 -20.41 7.01 6.60
CA ILE A 659 -19.57 8.20 6.76
C ILE A 659 -18.50 8.02 7.82
N THR A 660 -17.28 8.46 7.54
CA THR A 660 -16.22 8.65 8.55
C THR A 660 -16.06 10.12 8.87
N ILE A 661 -16.13 10.48 10.16
CA ILE A 661 -15.97 11.86 10.64
C ILE A 661 -14.89 11.93 11.72
N GLY A 662 -13.97 12.90 11.59
CA GLY A 662 -12.92 13.16 12.58
C GLY A 662 -13.25 14.37 13.44
N ILE A 663 -13.36 14.18 14.76
CA ILE A 663 -13.75 15.20 15.75
C ILE A 663 -12.78 15.23 16.95
N SER A 664 -11.82 14.31 17.01
CA SER A 664 -10.78 14.31 18.05
C SER A 664 -9.99 15.62 18.06
N PRO A 665 -9.68 16.23 19.22
CA PRO A 665 -9.81 15.66 20.57
C PRO A 665 -11.14 15.91 21.31
N SER A 666 -12.18 16.46 20.67
CA SER A 666 -13.43 16.80 21.36
C SER A 666 -14.16 15.60 21.96
N GLN A 667 -14.70 15.78 23.16
CA GLN A 667 -15.39 14.74 23.95
C GLN A 667 -16.88 15.02 24.08
N TYR A 668 -17.69 13.98 24.26
CA TYR A 668 -19.14 14.12 24.42
C TYR A 668 -19.58 13.82 25.84
N THR A 669 -20.60 14.53 26.33
CA THR A 669 -21.19 14.29 27.64
C THR A 669 -22.03 13.01 27.65
N PRO A 670 -22.32 12.41 28.83
CA PRO A 670 -23.19 11.23 28.93
C PRO A 670 -24.59 11.41 28.34
N ALA A 671 -25.07 12.65 28.15
CA ALA A 671 -26.36 12.92 27.53
C ALA A 671 -26.39 12.59 26.02
N ALA A 672 -25.24 12.63 25.35
CA ALA A 672 -25.12 12.36 23.92
C ALA A 672 -24.77 10.89 23.60
N GLU A 673 -24.48 10.06 24.62
CA GLU A 673 -24.10 8.64 24.46
C GLU A 673 -25.08 7.87 23.58
N ALA A 674 -26.39 7.98 23.85
CA ALA A 674 -27.42 7.29 23.09
C ALA A 674 -27.52 7.78 21.65
N ALA A 675 -27.31 9.08 21.42
CA ALA A 675 -27.37 9.70 20.10
C ALA A 675 -26.16 9.31 19.24
N ARG A 676 -24.96 9.32 19.84
CA ARG A 676 -23.73 8.82 19.20
C ARG A 676 -23.86 7.34 18.84
N ALA A 677 -24.39 6.54 19.76
CA ALA A 677 -24.58 5.11 19.53
C ALA A 677 -25.59 4.82 18.39
N SER A 678 -26.66 5.62 18.26
CA SER A 678 -27.60 5.46 17.15
C SER A 678 -26.97 5.84 15.81
N ILE A 679 -26.21 6.95 15.73
CA ILE A 679 -25.52 7.33 14.48
C ILE A 679 -24.56 6.23 14.00
N ILE A 680 -23.83 5.60 14.92
CA ILE A 680 -22.92 4.49 14.58
C ILE A 680 -23.70 3.24 14.14
N ALA A 681 -24.77 2.89 14.85
CA ALA A 681 -25.47 1.62 14.64
C ALA A 681 -26.49 1.66 13.48
N ASP A 682 -27.20 2.77 13.35
CA ASP A 682 -28.30 2.93 12.41
C ASP A 682 -27.80 3.43 11.04
N ASP A 683 -26.79 4.32 11.02
CA ASP A 683 -26.23 4.92 9.80
C ASP A 683 -24.83 4.39 9.43
N ASN A 684 -24.28 3.43 10.19
CA ASN A 684 -22.94 2.83 9.97
C ASN A 684 -21.77 3.84 9.93
N TRP A 685 -21.84 4.90 10.74
CA TRP A 685 -20.78 5.90 10.81
C TRP A 685 -19.56 5.43 11.62
N ILE A 686 -18.36 5.86 11.19
CA ILE A 686 -17.12 5.80 11.96
C ILE A 686 -16.85 7.18 12.56
N ILE A 687 -17.04 7.31 13.87
CA ILE A 687 -16.81 8.56 14.61
C ILE A 687 -15.45 8.50 15.33
N ASN A 688 -14.48 9.24 14.79
CA ASN A 688 -13.13 9.37 15.34
C ASN A 688 -13.04 10.61 16.26
N ASP A 689 -13.62 10.51 17.46
CA ASP A 689 -13.69 11.56 18.48
C ASP A 689 -12.78 11.29 19.70
N GLY A 690 -12.84 12.16 20.72
CA GLY A 690 -12.14 12.04 22.00
C GLY A 690 -12.83 11.15 23.04
N GLY A 691 -13.89 10.43 22.65
CA GLY A 691 -14.68 9.57 23.54
C GLY A 691 -15.59 10.34 24.50
N ALA A 692 -16.11 9.62 25.51
CA ALA A 692 -16.93 10.22 26.54
C ALA A 692 -16.09 11.20 27.40
N ALA A 693 -16.71 12.29 27.86
CA ALA A 693 -16.08 13.30 28.70
C ALA A 693 -15.35 12.67 29.90
N GLY A 694 -14.08 13.03 30.08
CA GLY A 694 -13.19 12.43 31.07
C GLY A 694 -12.44 11.17 30.60
N SER A 695 -12.50 10.84 29.30
CA SER A 695 -11.59 9.87 28.70
C SER A 695 -10.17 10.43 28.61
N TYR A 696 -9.18 9.56 28.76
CA TYR A 696 -7.77 9.88 28.64
C TYR A 696 -7.40 9.83 27.16
N ILE A 697 -7.07 10.97 26.59
CA ILE A 697 -6.74 11.12 25.17
C ILE A 697 -5.23 11.23 25.03
N TRP A 698 -4.66 10.42 24.13
CA TRP A 698 -3.25 10.52 23.79
C TRP A 698 -2.97 11.78 22.97
N GLU A 699 -2.09 12.65 23.48
CA GLU A 699 -1.72 13.93 22.86
C GLU A 699 -0.36 13.90 22.13
N GLY A 700 0.38 12.78 22.17
CA GLY A 700 1.83 12.59 21.95
C GLY A 700 2.60 13.29 20.80
N ASN A 701 2.03 14.23 20.07
CA ASN A 701 2.70 15.08 19.09
C ASN A 701 3.86 15.88 19.71
N GLY A 702 5.09 15.62 19.26
CA GLY A 702 6.31 16.24 19.77
C GLY A 702 6.72 15.81 21.19
N LYS A 703 6.10 14.77 21.76
CA LYS A 703 6.37 14.24 23.11
C LYS A 703 6.98 12.81 23.03
N SER A 704 7.14 12.15 24.18
CA SER A 704 7.59 10.75 24.25
C SER A 704 6.51 9.83 23.65
N ALA A 705 6.91 8.70 23.09
CA ALA A 705 5.99 7.68 22.57
C ALA A 705 5.51 6.68 23.67
N ASP A 706 6.09 6.76 24.87
CA ASP A 706 5.87 5.83 25.98
C ASP A 706 4.53 6.06 26.71
N TRP A 707 3.67 5.03 26.72
CA TRP A 707 2.36 5.00 27.40
C TRP A 707 2.42 5.52 28.84
N ASN A 708 3.51 5.22 29.55
CA ASN A 708 3.66 5.49 30.98
C ASN A 708 4.16 6.90 31.32
N VAL A 709 4.29 7.78 30.31
CA VAL A 709 4.62 9.19 30.53
C VAL A 709 3.34 9.99 30.72
N ALA A 710 3.09 10.44 31.96
CA ALA A 710 1.89 11.18 32.35
C ALA A 710 1.58 12.39 31.45
N SER A 711 2.60 13.13 31.02
CA SER A 711 2.44 14.33 30.18
C SER A 711 2.01 14.05 28.74
N ASN A 712 1.95 12.79 28.32
CA ASN A 712 1.44 12.39 27.00
C ASN A 712 -0.09 12.32 26.94
N TRP A 713 -0.75 12.38 28.10
CA TRP A 713 -2.20 12.30 28.23
C TRP A 713 -2.77 13.68 28.58
N ASN A 714 -3.95 14.01 28.05
CA ASN A 714 -4.67 15.25 28.35
C ASN A 714 -4.90 15.48 29.86
N GLU A 715 -5.12 14.42 30.63
CA GLU A 715 -5.30 14.48 32.10
C GLU A 715 -3.96 14.63 32.86
N ASN A 716 -2.83 14.69 32.16
CA ASN A 716 -1.48 14.72 32.73
C ASN A 716 -1.25 13.60 33.77
N ALA A 717 -1.81 12.43 33.50
CA ALA A 717 -1.76 11.23 34.34
C ALA A 717 -1.82 9.97 33.47
N VAL A 718 -1.19 8.89 33.92
CA VAL A 718 -1.19 7.60 33.20
C VAL A 718 -2.53 6.89 33.42
N PRO A 719 -3.20 6.37 32.37
CA PRO A 719 -4.45 5.62 32.50
C PRO A 719 -4.31 4.37 33.38
N ASN A 720 -5.35 4.09 34.16
CA ASN A 720 -5.50 2.86 34.93
C ASN A 720 -6.75 2.06 34.49
N SER A 721 -7.00 0.92 35.15
CA SER A 721 -8.09 -0.02 34.80
C SER A 721 -9.51 0.56 34.88
N GLY A 722 -9.69 1.74 35.49
CA GLY A 722 -10.97 2.46 35.53
C GLY A 722 -11.10 3.58 34.49
N ASN A 723 -10.07 3.85 33.69
CA ASN A 723 -10.06 4.97 32.73
C ASN A 723 -10.35 4.50 31.31
N ASN A 724 -11.24 5.20 30.60
CA ASN A 724 -11.40 5.03 29.17
C ASN A 724 -10.25 5.74 28.44
N VAL A 725 -9.71 5.11 27.41
CA VAL A 725 -8.55 5.61 26.66
C VAL A 725 -8.91 5.77 25.19
N VAL A 726 -8.48 6.89 24.62
CA VAL A 726 -8.58 7.16 23.19
C VAL A 726 -7.20 7.44 22.62
N ILE A 727 -6.86 6.72 21.55
CA ILE A 727 -5.64 6.92 20.75
C ILE A 727 -6.10 7.52 19.41
N PRO A 728 -5.94 8.83 19.20
CA PRO A 728 -6.31 9.48 17.96
C PRO A 728 -5.22 9.32 16.89
N MET A 729 -5.54 9.71 15.65
CA MET A 729 -4.51 10.02 14.66
C MET A 729 -3.86 11.34 15.03
N LEU A 730 -2.55 11.31 15.24
CA LEU A 730 -1.70 12.50 15.36
C LEU A 730 -0.69 12.44 14.20
N TYR A 731 -0.40 13.57 13.56
CA TYR A 731 0.53 13.65 12.42
C TYR A 731 1.88 12.92 12.70
N ALA A 732 2.53 12.42 11.65
CA ALA A 732 3.61 11.42 11.67
C ALA A 732 4.60 11.47 12.87
N GLY A 733 4.81 10.33 13.53
CA GLY A 733 5.75 10.15 14.66
C GLY A 733 5.09 10.01 16.04
N SER A 734 3.83 9.58 16.10
CA SER A 734 2.95 9.67 17.27
C SER A 734 2.48 8.34 17.86
N ASP A 735 2.97 7.22 17.30
CA ASP A 735 2.73 5.86 17.76
C ASP A 735 2.84 5.73 19.29
N VAL A 736 1.91 5.02 19.89
CA VAL A 736 1.94 4.73 21.33
C VAL A 736 2.69 3.43 21.56
N TYR A 737 3.63 3.42 22.50
CA TYR A 737 4.37 2.22 22.88
C TYR A 737 4.12 1.89 24.35
N ILE A 738 3.74 0.65 24.61
CA ILE A 738 3.92 0.03 25.93
C ILE A 738 5.22 -0.78 25.83
N GLY A 739 6.27 -0.24 26.44
CA GLY A 739 7.63 -0.76 26.30
C GLY A 739 7.86 -2.13 26.95
N THR A 740 8.97 -2.77 26.58
CA THR A 740 9.41 -4.03 27.16
C THR A 740 9.48 -3.96 28.70
N GLY A 741 8.75 -4.83 29.39
CA GLY A 741 8.67 -4.84 30.85
C GLY A 741 7.74 -3.79 31.47
N GLU A 742 7.10 -2.96 30.66
CA GLU A 742 6.14 -1.96 31.10
C GLU A 742 4.70 -2.48 31.06
N THR A 743 3.82 -1.80 31.81
CA THR A 743 2.41 -2.18 31.93
C THR A 743 1.51 -1.09 31.36
N GLY A 744 0.44 -1.46 30.65
CA GLY A 744 -0.62 -0.56 30.24
C GLY A 744 -1.98 -1.04 30.74
N ASN A 745 -2.79 -0.11 31.24
CA ASN A 745 -4.13 -0.39 31.76
C ASN A 745 -5.15 0.56 31.15
N CYS A 746 -6.32 0.02 30.82
CA CYS A 746 -7.51 0.83 30.57
C CYS A 746 -8.79 0.06 30.89
N ASN A 747 -9.88 0.80 31.03
CA ASN A 747 -11.22 0.25 31.05
C ASN A 747 -11.68 -0.05 29.62
N ASN A 748 -11.96 0.98 28.82
CA ASN A 748 -12.24 0.84 27.39
C ASN A 748 -11.10 1.43 26.57
N LEU A 749 -10.76 0.81 25.44
CA LEU A 749 -9.78 1.31 24.48
C LEU A 749 -10.47 1.66 23.16
N GLN A 750 -10.30 2.89 22.68
CA GLN A 750 -10.67 3.31 21.33
C GLN A 750 -9.40 3.72 20.57
N VAL A 751 -9.11 3.03 19.48
CA VAL A 751 -8.03 3.41 18.55
C VAL A 751 -8.68 3.93 17.28
N ASN A 752 -8.62 5.24 17.09
CA ASN A 752 -9.22 5.90 15.93
C ASN A 752 -8.45 5.54 14.65
N THR A 753 -9.10 5.71 13.49
CA THR A 753 -8.44 5.55 12.18
C THR A 753 -7.14 6.34 12.13
N GLY A 754 -6.04 5.70 11.74
CA GLY A 754 -4.69 6.29 11.71
C GLY A 754 -3.94 6.30 13.04
N GLY A 755 -4.59 5.99 14.18
CA GLY A 755 -3.94 5.78 15.46
C GLY A 755 -3.22 4.42 15.54
N ILE A 756 -2.05 4.38 16.22
CA ILE A 756 -1.23 3.17 16.34
C ILE A 756 -0.89 2.91 17.80
N LEU A 757 -1.20 1.70 18.29
CA LEU A 757 -0.77 1.17 19.58
C LEU A 757 0.16 -0.03 19.40
N ASN A 758 1.38 0.09 19.88
CA ASN A 758 2.39 -0.97 19.91
C ASN A 758 2.57 -1.48 21.34
N ILE A 759 2.36 -2.77 21.54
CA ILE A 759 2.63 -3.50 22.79
C ILE A 759 3.90 -4.32 22.53
N GLU A 760 5.03 -3.89 23.09
CA GLU A 760 6.32 -4.52 22.81
C GLU A 760 6.45 -5.93 23.40
N SER A 761 7.43 -6.70 22.92
CA SER A 761 7.74 -8.02 23.46
C SER A 761 8.09 -7.94 24.94
N GLY A 762 7.33 -8.66 25.78
CA GLY A 762 7.50 -8.65 27.24
C GLY A 762 6.81 -7.48 27.94
N ALA A 763 6.04 -6.66 27.23
CA ALA A 763 5.08 -5.72 27.81
C ALA A 763 3.83 -6.46 28.30
N SER A 764 3.04 -5.80 29.16
CA SER A 764 1.77 -6.33 29.67
C SER A 764 0.63 -5.33 29.51
N PHE A 765 -0.43 -5.70 28.78
CA PHE A 765 -1.60 -4.84 28.55
C PHE A 765 -2.90 -5.47 29.04
N ILE A 766 -3.64 -4.73 29.87
CA ILE A 766 -4.96 -5.15 30.38
C ILE A 766 -6.02 -4.10 30.06
N ASN A 767 -6.98 -4.51 29.23
CA ASN A 767 -8.23 -3.81 28.97
C ASN A 767 -9.39 -4.55 29.65
N GLN A 768 -10.17 -3.86 30.50
CA GLN A 768 -11.24 -4.44 31.30
C GLN A 768 -12.59 -4.53 30.58
N GLY A 769 -12.84 -3.61 29.65
CA GLY A 769 -14.10 -3.42 28.94
C GLY A 769 -13.97 -3.72 27.46
N SER A 770 -14.54 -2.84 26.64
CA SER A 770 -14.57 -2.96 25.18
C SER A 770 -13.31 -2.41 24.51
N ILE A 771 -13.00 -2.93 23.32
CA ILE A 771 -11.98 -2.38 22.41
C ILE A 771 -12.68 -2.01 21.11
N THR A 772 -12.55 -0.75 20.70
CA THR A 772 -12.98 -0.25 19.40
C THR A 772 -11.73 -0.02 18.56
N ASP A 773 -11.54 -0.85 17.53
CA ASP A 773 -10.31 -0.93 16.73
C ASP A 773 -10.58 -0.46 15.29
N HIS A 774 -10.42 0.84 15.03
CA HIS A 774 -10.46 1.43 13.69
C HIS A 774 -9.06 1.79 13.16
N GLY A 775 -8.03 1.66 14.00
CA GLY A 775 -6.64 1.99 13.71
C GLY A 775 -5.75 0.75 13.59
N THR A 776 -4.57 0.79 14.18
CA THR A 776 -3.64 -0.37 14.21
C THR A 776 -3.23 -0.69 15.64
N ILE A 777 -3.52 -1.91 16.08
CA ILE A 777 -3.01 -2.46 17.34
C ILE A 777 -2.04 -3.60 17.04
N ASN A 778 -0.82 -3.47 17.51
CA ASN A 778 0.27 -4.42 17.32
C ASN A 778 0.69 -5.00 18.67
N VAL A 779 0.62 -6.33 18.81
CA VAL A 779 1.23 -7.05 19.93
C VAL A 779 2.49 -7.73 19.42
N MET A 780 3.64 -7.54 20.06
CA MET A 780 4.92 -8.04 19.57
C MET A 780 5.46 -9.17 20.45
N ARG A 781 6.18 -10.11 19.84
CA ARG A 781 6.94 -11.14 20.56
C ARG A 781 8.27 -11.42 19.89
N THR A 782 9.34 -11.34 20.68
CA THR A 782 10.70 -11.67 20.25
C THR A 782 11.03 -13.12 20.57
N ILE A 783 11.49 -13.85 19.56
CA ILE A 783 11.88 -15.26 19.60
C ILE A 783 13.41 -15.32 19.51
N SER A 784 14.05 -16.03 20.43
CA SER A 784 15.51 -16.18 20.44
C SER A 784 15.98 -17.20 19.40
N ASP A 785 17.15 -16.92 18.82
CA ASP A 785 17.77 -17.76 17.77
C ASP A 785 18.21 -19.13 18.31
N GLY A 786 18.03 -20.16 17.48
CA GLY A 786 18.57 -21.49 17.68
C GLY A 786 17.93 -22.29 18.82
N LYS A 787 16.71 -21.91 19.23
CA LYS A 787 16.00 -22.47 20.37
C LYS A 787 14.52 -22.69 20.07
N TRP A 788 13.93 -23.69 20.71
CA TRP A 788 12.49 -23.92 20.70
C TRP A 788 11.77 -22.95 21.64
N HIS A 789 10.59 -22.48 21.25
CA HIS A 789 9.69 -21.64 22.03
C HIS A 789 8.26 -22.18 21.95
N LEU A 790 7.53 -22.13 23.05
CA LEU A 790 6.07 -22.37 23.02
C LEU A 790 5.31 -21.04 22.95
N ILE A 791 4.45 -20.91 21.96
CA ILE A 791 3.76 -19.66 21.61
C ILE A 791 2.24 -19.82 21.53
N SER A 792 1.52 -18.70 21.51
CA SER A 792 0.07 -18.58 21.47
C SER A 792 -0.32 -17.26 20.81
N SER A 793 -1.52 -17.19 20.23
CA SER A 793 -2.02 -15.99 19.56
C SER A 793 -2.66 -15.00 20.55
N PRO A 794 -2.29 -13.70 20.53
CA PRO A 794 -2.90 -12.66 21.36
C PRO A 794 -4.19 -12.07 20.77
N ASN A 795 -4.58 -12.46 19.55
CA ASN A 795 -5.79 -12.00 18.87
C ASN A 795 -6.46 -13.14 18.05
N ASN A 796 -7.65 -12.87 17.51
CA ASN A 796 -8.50 -13.89 16.87
C ASN A 796 -8.21 -14.18 15.38
N ASN A 797 -7.41 -13.34 14.74
CA ASN A 797 -7.19 -13.33 13.29
C ASN A 797 -5.75 -13.65 12.89
N THR A 798 -4.87 -14.00 13.85
CA THR A 798 -3.49 -14.39 13.56
C THR A 798 -3.43 -15.65 12.72
N THR A 799 -2.56 -15.64 11.71
CA THR A 799 -2.26 -16.80 10.87
C THR A 799 -0.81 -17.24 11.02
N SER A 800 -0.50 -18.48 10.66
CA SER A 800 0.86 -19.02 10.64
C SER A 800 1.86 -18.19 9.82
N GLY A 801 1.39 -17.38 8.86
CA GLY A 801 2.20 -16.44 8.09
C GLY A 801 2.90 -15.36 8.92
N THR A 802 2.45 -15.09 10.14
CA THR A 802 3.14 -14.23 11.12
C THR A 802 4.57 -14.73 11.43
N PHE A 803 4.83 -16.03 11.25
CA PHE A 803 6.11 -16.69 11.52
C PHE A 803 6.85 -17.11 10.25
N LEU A 804 6.62 -16.42 9.13
CA LEU A 804 7.28 -16.74 7.86
C LEU A 804 8.81 -16.73 8.01
N GLY A 805 9.43 -17.88 7.73
CA GLY A 805 10.88 -18.07 7.83
C GLY A 805 11.31 -18.90 9.03
N ASP A 806 10.44 -19.09 10.02
CA ASP A 806 10.64 -19.96 11.17
C ASP A 806 9.87 -21.28 11.03
N TYR A 807 10.22 -22.25 11.88
CA TYR A 807 9.61 -23.57 11.83
C TYR A 807 8.55 -23.72 12.92
N LEU A 808 7.28 -23.76 12.49
CA LEU A 808 6.10 -23.80 13.36
C LEU A 808 5.47 -25.20 13.37
N GLN A 809 5.17 -25.71 14.56
CA GLN A 809 4.56 -27.02 14.79
C GLN A 809 3.34 -26.93 15.72
N THR A 810 2.40 -27.84 15.53
CA THR A 810 1.29 -28.09 16.44
C THR A 810 1.43 -29.44 17.11
N TRP A 811 0.88 -29.56 18.31
CA TRP A 811 0.82 -30.80 19.06
C TRP A 811 -0.45 -31.57 18.71
N ASP A 812 -0.30 -32.80 18.23
CA ASP A 812 -1.40 -33.75 18.05
C ASP A 812 -1.62 -34.49 19.36
N GLU A 813 -2.61 -34.00 20.12
CA GLU A 813 -2.91 -34.48 21.48
C GLU A 813 -3.27 -35.97 21.54
N PRO A 814 -4.08 -36.55 20.63
CA PRO A 814 -4.39 -37.99 20.66
C PRO A 814 -3.21 -38.91 20.35
N THR A 815 -2.27 -38.49 19.50
CA THR A 815 -1.14 -39.34 19.09
C THR A 815 0.15 -39.04 19.85
N ALA A 816 0.18 -37.96 20.62
CA ALA A 816 1.37 -37.42 21.29
C ALA A 816 2.53 -37.18 20.31
N THR A 817 2.23 -36.59 19.14
CA THR A 817 3.23 -36.28 18.11
C THR A 817 3.19 -34.82 17.68
N TRP A 818 4.36 -34.30 17.28
CA TRP A 818 4.48 -32.97 16.67
C TRP A 818 4.19 -33.04 15.16
N SER A 819 3.39 -32.10 14.67
CA SER A 819 3.04 -31.96 13.25
C SER A 819 3.35 -30.56 12.74
N ASP A 820 3.96 -30.47 11.56
CA ASP A 820 4.40 -29.20 10.97
C ASP A 820 3.24 -28.40 10.37
N ILE A 821 3.23 -27.10 10.61
CA ILE A 821 2.33 -26.17 9.92
C ILE A 821 3.09 -25.49 8.79
N ALA A 822 2.97 -26.05 7.58
CA ALA A 822 3.69 -25.54 6.40
C ALA A 822 2.94 -24.42 5.64
N GLU A 823 1.60 -24.38 5.72
CA GLU A 823 0.80 -23.34 5.07
C GLU A 823 0.88 -22.03 5.87
N THR A 824 1.00 -20.89 5.20
CA THR A 824 1.10 -19.55 5.83
C THR A 824 -0.27 -18.92 6.12
N THR A 825 -1.36 -19.57 5.74
CA THR A 825 -2.74 -19.07 5.90
C THR A 825 -3.51 -19.78 7.01
N THR A 826 -2.89 -20.72 7.71
CA THR A 826 -3.51 -21.48 8.79
C THR A 826 -3.83 -20.53 9.94
N LEU A 827 -5.11 -20.35 10.26
CA LEU A 827 -5.54 -19.56 11.41
C LEU A 827 -5.05 -20.23 12.70
N LEU A 828 -4.48 -19.45 13.62
CA LEU A 828 -4.03 -19.92 14.93
C LEU A 828 -5.12 -19.64 15.97
N PRO A 829 -5.86 -20.66 16.44
CA PRO A 829 -6.99 -20.45 17.36
C PRO A 829 -6.55 -19.85 18.70
N GLN A 830 -7.44 -19.08 19.32
CA GLN A 830 -7.26 -18.62 20.70
C GLN A 830 -7.02 -19.79 21.66
N ALA A 831 -6.22 -19.52 22.68
CA ALA A 831 -5.90 -20.42 23.78
C ALA A 831 -5.26 -21.76 23.38
N LYS A 832 -4.88 -21.92 22.10
CA LYS A 832 -4.09 -23.05 21.61
C LYS A 832 -2.60 -22.71 21.62
N GLY A 833 -1.77 -23.65 22.10
CA GLY A 833 -0.32 -23.51 22.07
C GLY A 833 0.29 -24.11 20.80
N PHE A 834 1.46 -23.58 20.43
CA PHE A 834 2.26 -24.03 19.29
C PHE A 834 3.74 -24.06 19.66
N SER A 835 4.52 -24.87 18.97
CA SER A 835 5.98 -24.86 19.10
C SER A 835 6.61 -24.15 17.92
N LEU A 836 7.58 -23.28 18.17
CA LEU A 836 8.26 -22.47 17.17
C LEU A 836 9.77 -22.59 17.36
N TRP A 837 10.49 -22.86 16.28
CA TRP A 837 11.95 -22.80 16.23
C TRP A 837 12.39 -21.61 15.39
N GLY A 838 13.19 -20.73 16.00
CA GLY A 838 13.83 -19.60 15.31
C GLY A 838 14.96 -20.08 14.41
N VAL A 839 14.82 -19.97 13.08
CA VAL A 839 15.77 -20.54 12.10
C VAL A 839 16.92 -19.58 11.76
N VAL A 840 16.82 -18.30 12.14
CA VAL A 840 17.71 -17.22 11.68
C VAL A 840 18.79 -16.89 12.72
N ASP A 841 20.05 -16.64 12.29
CA ASP A 841 21.26 -16.28 13.09
C ASP A 841 21.12 -15.05 14.04
N LYS A 842 19.91 -14.57 14.30
CA LYS A 842 19.56 -13.46 15.20
C LYS A 842 18.12 -13.59 15.70
N ALA A 843 17.88 -13.18 16.95
CA ALA A 843 16.53 -13.05 17.51
C ALA A 843 15.61 -12.21 16.62
N THR A 844 14.39 -12.72 16.39
CA THR A 844 13.40 -12.13 15.47
C THR A 844 12.15 -11.70 16.25
N THR A 845 11.62 -10.52 15.96
CA THR A 845 10.38 -10.00 16.56
C THR A 845 9.23 -10.19 15.58
N HIS A 846 8.21 -10.94 16.01
CA HIS A 846 6.97 -11.14 15.26
C HIS A 846 5.89 -10.20 15.78
N THR A 847 5.12 -9.63 14.85
CA THR A 847 4.04 -8.68 15.15
C THR A 847 2.69 -9.32 14.85
N PHE A 848 1.80 -9.27 15.84
CA PHE A 848 0.44 -9.76 15.79
C PHE A 848 -0.47 -8.54 15.69
N THR A 849 -0.98 -8.26 14.50
CA THR A 849 -1.81 -7.08 14.23
C THR A 849 -3.29 -7.41 14.32
N GLY A 850 -4.05 -6.59 15.04
CA GLY A 850 -5.50 -6.70 15.21
C GLY A 850 -5.93 -6.67 16.67
N THR A 851 -7.25 -6.63 16.89
CA THR A 851 -7.87 -6.45 18.20
C THR A 851 -7.40 -7.51 19.21
N PRO A 852 -6.70 -7.11 20.30
CA PRO A 852 -6.26 -8.05 21.32
C PRO A 852 -7.43 -8.74 22.01
N ASN A 853 -7.20 -9.98 22.40
CA ASN A 853 -8.17 -10.78 23.13
C ASN A 853 -8.47 -10.16 24.51
N THR A 854 -9.76 -10.17 24.90
CA THR A 854 -10.27 -9.72 26.20
C THR A 854 -11.39 -10.64 26.67
N GLY A 855 -11.83 -10.50 27.93
CA GLY A 855 -12.91 -11.32 28.49
C GLY A 855 -12.49 -12.77 28.77
N ASP A 856 -13.46 -13.61 29.17
CA ASP A 856 -13.23 -15.05 29.40
C ASP A 856 -13.05 -15.79 28.06
N ILE A 857 -12.07 -16.69 27.96
CA ILE A 857 -11.79 -17.48 26.75
C ILE A 857 -11.84 -18.97 27.06
N SER A 858 -12.53 -19.75 26.24
CA SER A 858 -12.63 -21.21 26.39
C SER A 858 -12.09 -21.96 25.17
N THR A 859 -11.44 -23.09 25.38
CA THR A 859 -10.94 -23.99 24.33
C THR A 859 -11.24 -25.44 24.66
N ALA A 860 -11.30 -26.33 23.66
CA ALA A 860 -11.58 -27.74 23.88
C ALA A 860 -10.34 -28.50 24.40
N ILE A 861 -10.56 -29.50 25.25
CA ILE A 861 -9.53 -30.45 25.70
C ILE A 861 -9.77 -31.75 24.91
N THR A 862 -8.77 -32.24 24.15
CA THR A 862 -8.99 -33.38 23.25
C THR A 862 -8.37 -34.69 23.70
N ASN A 863 -7.43 -34.67 24.65
CA ASN A 863 -6.86 -35.88 25.25
C ASN A 863 -7.19 -35.97 26.76
N THR A 864 -7.91 -37.03 27.15
CA THR A 864 -8.47 -37.24 28.50
C THR A 864 -8.15 -38.61 29.13
N ASP A 865 -7.32 -39.46 28.50
CA ASP A 865 -7.03 -40.85 28.91
C ASP A 865 -5.55 -41.01 29.38
N GLN A 866 -5.28 -41.97 30.28
CA GLN A 866 -3.99 -42.26 30.91
C GLN A 866 -3.57 -43.72 30.64
N GLY A 867 -2.57 -43.93 29.79
CA GLY A 867 -1.87 -45.22 29.65
C GLY A 867 -0.65 -45.32 30.60
N PRO A 868 -0.06 -46.52 30.77
CA PRO A 868 1.00 -46.74 31.76
C PRO A 868 2.43 -46.30 31.34
N GLU A 869 2.69 -45.85 30.10
CA GLU A 869 4.00 -45.34 29.59
C GLU A 869 3.80 -44.73 28.18
N PRO A 870 4.46 -43.64 27.69
CA PRO A 870 5.42 -42.72 28.31
C PRO A 870 5.21 -41.18 27.98
N ILE A 871 5.87 -40.31 28.76
CA ILE A 871 6.23 -38.87 28.56
C ILE A 871 5.16 -37.80 28.30
N PHE A 872 4.10 -38.06 27.51
CA PHE A 872 3.11 -37.02 27.13
C PHE A 872 1.65 -37.51 27.05
N GLU A 873 1.36 -38.71 27.56
CA GLU A 873 -0.01 -39.26 27.57
C GLU A 873 -0.92 -38.41 28.50
N GLY A 874 -2.07 -37.97 27.99
CA GLY A 874 -3.01 -37.07 28.69
C GLY A 874 -2.63 -35.58 28.67
N ALA A 875 -1.56 -35.18 27.96
CA ALA A 875 -1.09 -33.80 27.86
C ALA A 875 -1.77 -33.01 26.72
N ASN A 876 -2.28 -31.82 27.03
CA ASN A 876 -2.91 -30.90 26.08
C ASN A 876 -2.09 -29.61 25.97
N LEU A 877 -1.79 -29.16 24.75
CA LEU A 877 -0.96 -27.97 24.51
C LEU A 877 -1.84 -26.73 24.35
N LEU A 878 -1.91 -25.95 25.40
CA LEU A 878 -2.69 -24.72 25.48
C LEU A 878 -1.77 -23.50 25.41
N GLY A 879 -2.38 -22.33 25.31
CA GLY A 879 -1.66 -21.07 25.17
C GLY A 879 -2.31 -19.94 25.95
N ASN A 880 -1.51 -19.03 26.48
CA ASN A 880 -2.03 -17.77 27.03
C ASN A 880 -2.50 -16.90 25.84
N PRO A 881 -3.80 -16.61 25.70
CA PRO A 881 -4.31 -15.87 24.55
C PRO A 881 -4.22 -14.35 24.73
N TYR A 882 -3.68 -13.84 25.83
CA TYR A 882 -3.71 -12.42 26.15
C TYR A 882 -2.35 -11.74 25.97
N PRO A 883 -2.33 -10.41 25.72
CA PRO A 883 -1.13 -9.57 25.83
C PRO A 883 -0.74 -9.27 27.29
N SER A 884 -1.22 -10.07 28.25
CA SER A 884 -0.92 -9.98 29.69
C SER A 884 -0.61 -11.37 30.22
N SER A 885 0.09 -11.47 31.35
CA SER A 885 0.27 -12.75 32.03
C SER A 885 -1.07 -13.26 32.56
N ILE A 886 -1.20 -14.56 32.76
CA ILE A 886 -2.33 -15.17 33.48
C ILE A 886 -1.83 -15.83 34.77
N ASP A 887 -2.60 -15.70 35.84
CA ASP A 887 -2.37 -16.32 37.15
C ASP A 887 -3.07 -17.67 37.21
N TRP A 888 -2.24 -18.71 37.22
CA TRP A 888 -2.64 -20.10 37.19
C TRP A 888 -3.34 -20.54 38.49
N ASP A 889 -3.14 -19.84 39.62
CA ASP A 889 -3.87 -20.14 40.86
C ASP A 889 -5.40 -19.99 40.68
N PHE A 890 -5.85 -19.10 39.79
CA PHE A 890 -7.27 -18.95 39.45
C PHE A 890 -7.82 -20.08 38.60
N LEU A 891 -6.96 -20.89 37.98
CA LEU A 891 -7.29 -21.98 37.05
C LEU A 891 -7.07 -23.38 37.68
N HIS A 892 -6.23 -23.45 38.72
CA HIS A 892 -5.68 -24.69 39.28
C HIS A 892 -6.68 -25.57 40.06
N GLU A 893 -7.82 -25.05 40.55
CA GLU A 893 -8.76 -25.87 41.34
C GLU A 893 -9.37 -27.07 40.57
N ILE A 894 -9.16 -27.14 39.24
CA ILE A 894 -9.75 -28.16 38.34
C ILE A 894 -8.70 -29.00 37.57
N TYR A 895 -7.43 -28.56 37.44
CA TYR A 895 -6.42 -29.19 36.56
C TYR A 895 -5.05 -29.32 37.28
N GLY A 896 -4.52 -30.54 37.39
CA GLY A 896 -3.49 -30.91 38.38
C GLY A 896 -2.09 -30.32 38.25
N SER A 897 -1.62 -30.00 37.04
CA SER A 897 -0.25 -29.49 36.84
C SER A 897 -0.10 -28.77 35.50
N VAL A 898 0.78 -27.76 35.47
CA VAL A 898 1.18 -27.02 34.25
C VAL A 898 2.67 -27.19 33.97
N TYR A 899 3.01 -27.32 32.69
CA TYR A 899 4.38 -27.43 32.22
C TYR A 899 4.65 -26.33 31.19
N ILE A 900 5.72 -25.58 31.40
CA ILE A 900 6.12 -24.49 30.49
C ILE A 900 7.52 -24.80 29.97
N TRP A 901 7.73 -24.65 28.68
CA TRP A 901 9.06 -24.81 28.08
C TRP A 901 9.93 -23.59 28.35
N ASP A 902 11.06 -23.78 29.04
CA ASP A 902 12.06 -22.74 29.24
C ASP A 902 13.19 -22.89 28.22
N SER A 903 13.10 -22.08 27.17
CA SER A 903 14.11 -22.04 26.11
C SER A 903 15.53 -21.72 26.61
N SER A 904 15.69 -21.09 27.78
CA SER A 904 17.02 -20.76 28.31
C SER A 904 17.77 -21.97 28.87
N GLU A 905 17.02 -22.93 29.42
CA GLU A 905 17.54 -24.15 30.04
C GLU A 905 17.34 -25.41 29.18
N ASP A 906 16.61 -25.29 28.06
CA ASP A 906 16.25 -26.38 27.13
C ASP A 906 15.53 -27.56 27.84
N ASP A 907 14.70 -27.20 28.83
CA ASP A 907 13.93 -28.13 29.66
C ASP A 907 12.55 -27.57 30.05
N TYR A 908 11.66 -28.46 30.51
CA TYR A 908 10.35 -28.09 31.02
C TYR A 908 10.42 -27.63 32.47
N LYS A 909 9.57 -26.66 32.81
CA LYS A 909 9.33 -26.20 34.17
C LYS A 909 7.94 -26.60 34.61
N GLU A 910 7.88 -27.38 35.68
CA GLU A 910 6.66 -27.99 36.20
C GLU A 910 6.10 -27.19 37.39
N TRP A 911 4.77 -27.13 37.49
CA TRP A 911 4.09 -26.54 38.64
C TRP A 911 2.76 -27.24 38.93
N ASN A 912 2.50 -27.57 40.20
CA ASN A 912 1.26 -28.17 40.71
C ASN A 912 0.86 -27.64 42.11
N GLY A 913 1.36 -26.45 42.48
CA GLY A 913 1.24 -25.89 43.83
C GLY A 913 2.31 -26.34 44.84
N SER A 914 3.10 -27.37 44.55
CA SER A 914 4.14 -27.94 45.43
C SER A 914 5.49 -28.11 44.70
N GLY A 915 6.10 -27.02 44.26
CA GLY A 915 7.40 -26.99 43.55
C GLY A 915 7.94 -25.56 43.40
N THR A 916 9.10 -25.34 42.76
CA THR A 916 9.71 -23.99 42.66
C THR A 916 9.38 -23.17 41.39
N GLY A 917 8.34 -23.51 40.61
CA GLY A 917 7.90 -22.72 39.44
C GLY A 917 7.13 -21.42 39.78
N VAL A 918 6.91 -20.52 38.81
CA VAL A 918 5.95 -19.39 38.95
C VAL A 918 4.52 -19.86 38.71
N GLN A 919 3.56 -19.26 39.44
CA GLN A 919 2.12 -19.43 39.16
C GLN A 919 1.65 -18.62 37.94
N TYR A 920 2.53 -17.84 37.30
CA TYR A 920 2.13 -16.94 36.20
C TYR A 920 2.61 -17.48 34.86
N ILE A 921 1.71 -17.53 33.88
CA ILE A 921 2.04 -17.86 32.49
C ILE A 921 2.23 -16.56 31.73
N PRO A 922 3.42 -16.30 31.14
CA PRO A 922 3.71 -15.06 30.41
C PRO A 922 2.74 -14.77 29.26
N PRO A 923 2.63 -13.51 28.80
CA PRO A 923 1.84 -13.16 27.62
C PRO A 923 2.21 -14.04 26.44
N MET A 924 1.19 -14.54 25.73
CA MET A 924 1.36 -15.38 24.55
C MET A 924 2.10 -16.71 24.78
N GLN A 925 2.49 -17.09 25.99
CA GLN A 925 3.26 -18.32 26.24
C GLN A 925 2.39 -19.57 26.04
N GLY A 926 2.92 -20.57 25.32
CA GLY A 926 2.34 -21.91 25.26
C GLY A 926 2.74 -22.76 26.47
N PHE A 927 1.83 -23.63 26.93
CA PHE A 927 2.02 -24.48 28.10
C PHE A 927 1.23 -25.78 27.97
N PHE A 928 1.74 -26.87 28.56
CA PHE A 928 1.03 -28.14 28.64
C PHE A 928 0.25 -28.25 29.93
N ILE A 929 -0.91 -28.89 29.86
CA ILE A 929 -1.70 -29.33 31.02
C ILE A 929 -1.95 -30.82 30.91
N VAL A 930 -2.00 -31.52 32.04
CA VAL A 930 -2.34 -32.96 32.08
C VAL A 930 -3.69 -33.14 32.76
N THR A 931 -4.57 -33.98 32.18
CA THR A 931 -5.96 -34.17 32.66
C THR A 931 -6.24 -35.62 33.12
N ILE A 932 -7.30 -35.80 33.93
CA ILE A 932 -7.77 -37.12 34.40
C ILE A 932 -9.00 -37.60 33.61
N GLU A 933 -9.19 -38.93 33.55
CA GLU A 933 -10.39 -39.55 32.99
C GLU A 933 -11.64 -39.04 33.73
N SER A 934 -12.47 -38.24 33.02
CA SER A 934 -13.70 -37.51 33.40
C SER A 934 -13.63 -35.98 33.65
N SER A 935 -12.55 -35.29 33.27
CA SER A 935 -12.46 -33.81 33.24
C SER A 935 -13.32 -33.15 32.12
N PRO A 936 -13.81 -31.90 32.24
CA PRO A 936 -14.70 -31.28 31.23
C PRO A 936 -14.05 -31.20 29.84
N ALA A 937 -14.90 -31.26 28.79
CA ALA A 937 -14.48 -31.17 27.39
C ALA A 937 -13.90 -29.80 26.98
N THR A 938 -13.80 -28.84 27.93
CA THR A 938 -13.39 -27.46 27.69
C THR A 938 -12.55 -26.89 28.84
N PHE A 939 -11.44 -26.24 28.51
CA PHE A 939 -10.61 -25.44 29.40
C PHE A 939 -11.00 -23.95 29.28
N GLU A 940 -11.33 -23.30 30.39
CA GLU A 940 -11.72 -21.88 30.45
C GLU A 940 -10.63 -21.07 31.15
N ILE A 941 -10.20 -19.98 30.50
CA ILE A 941 -9.31 -18.97 31.05
C ILE A 941 -10.16 -17.75 31.39
N SER A 942 -10.43 -17.54 32.68
CA SER A 942 -11.23 -16.39 33.11
C SER A 942 -10.45 -15.08 32.96
N ASN A 943 -11.16 -14.00 32.62
CA ASN A 943 -10.65 -12.63 32.59
C ASN A 943 -10.00 -12.22 33.92
N ASN A 944 -10.50 -12.73 35.05
CA ASN A 944 -9.95 -12.45 36.39
C ASN A 944 -8.55 -13.06 36.60
N ALA A 945 -8.14 -14.03 35.78
CA ALA A 945 -6.80 -14.59 35.84
C ALA A 945 -5.74 -13.64 35.27
N ARG A 946 -6.11 -12.62 34.49
CA ARG A 946 -5.15 -11.71 33.85
C ARG A 946 -4.43 -10.83 34.88
N THR A 947 -3.10 -10.71 34.75
CA THR A 947 -2.25 -9.95 35.66
C THR A 947 -1.06 -9.30 34.94
N HIS A 948 -0.53 -8.23 35.53
CA HIS A 948 0.64 -7.51 35.02
C HIS A 948 1.99 -8.10 35.44
N THR A 949 1.99 -9.20 36.19
CA THR A 949 3.24 -9.74 36.69
C THR A 949 4.10 -10.21 35.52
N ASN A 950 5.20 -9.49 35.25
CA ASN A 950 6.19 -9.87 34.25
C ASN A 950 6.89 -11.14 34.72
N ALA A 951 6.44 -12.28 34.24
CA ALA A 951 7.14 -13.55 34.41
C ALA A 951 8.37 -13.56 33.48
N ASN A 952 9.37 -12.72 33.77
CA ASN A 952 10.65 -12.75 33.05
C ASN A 952 11.45 -14.02 33.39
N ASN A 953 11.12 -14.70 34.49
CA ASN A 953 11.80 -15.92 34.96
C ASN A 953 10.78 -16.90 35.56
N TYR A 954 11.04 -18.20 35.35
CA TYR A 954 10.18 -19.33 35.65
C TYR A 954 10.23 -19.83 37.11
N TYR A 955 10.38 -18.94 38.11
CA TYR A 955 10.55 -19.38 39.50
C TYR A 955 9.82 -18.56 40.58
N LYS A 956 9.20 -19.23 41.57
CA LYS A 956 8.77 -18.62 42.83
C LYS A 956 9.92 -18.70 43.83
N ALA A 957 10.20 -17.60 44.53
CA ALA A 957 11.28 -17.49 45.51
C ALA A 957 10.98 -18.12 46.90
N SER A 958 9.88 -18.87 47.03
CA SER A 958 9.43 -19.40 48.33
C SER A 958 9.36 -20.93 48.34
N LYS A 959 10.13 -21.50 49.25
CA LYS A 959 10.29 -22.92 49.57
C LYS A 959 8.97 -23.60 49.97
N ALA A 960 8.75 -24.83 49.48
CA ALA A 960 7.73 -25.72 50.01
C ALA A 960 8.13 -26.20 51.41
N SER A 961 7.26 -26.01 52.40
CA SER A 961 7.47 -26.50 53.78
C SER A 961 7.39 -28.02 53.83
N ASN A 962 8.31 -28.67 54.54
CA ASN A 962 8.39 -30.13 54.71
C ASN A 962 8.65 -30.94 53.40
N ALA A 963 9.78 -30.67 52.73
CA ALA A 963 10.17 -31.32 51.47
C ALA A 963 11.69 -31.55 51.34
N VAL A 964 12.11 -32.47 50.47
CA VAL A 964 13.47 -32.60 49.94
C VAL A 964 13.45 -32.30 48.45
N VAL A 965 14.32 -31.40 48.00
CA VAL A 965 14.54 -31.12 46.59
C VAL A 965 15.89 -31.69 46.21
N LEU A 966 15.86 -32.78 45.44
CA LEU A 966 17.05 -33.32 44.83
C LEU A 966 17.34 -32.57 43.54
N HIS A 967 18.62 -32.42 43.22
CA HIS A 967 19.06 -31.94 41.92
C HIS A 967 20.08 -32.88 41.32
N THR A 968 20.17 -32.86 39.99
CA THR A 968 21.29 -33.44 39.24
C THR A 968 21.87 -32.42 38.28
N SER A 969 23.19 -32.43 38.11
CA SER A 969 23.86 -31.53 37.17
C SER A 969 25.07 -32.20 36.50
N ASN A 970 25.45 -31.66 35.33
CA ASN A 970 26.75 -31.86 34.70
C ASN A 970 27.55 -30.55 34.54
N GLY A 971 27.13 -29.50 35.26
CA GLY A 971 27.70 -28.15 35.17
C GLY A 971 27.23 -27.31 33.96
N SER A 972 26.55 -27.91 32.98
CA SER A 972 25.94 -27.20 31.83
C SER A 972 24.41 -27.23 31.86
N PHE A 973 23.84 -28.32 32.35
CA PHE A 973 22.41 -28.53 32.53
C PHE A 973 22.14 -28.99 33.98
N GLU A 974 20.94 -28.70 34.47
CA GLU A 974 20.47 -29.09 35.80
C GLU A 974 19.01 -29.55 35.70
N ASP A 975 18.64 -30.58 36.45
CA ASP A 975 17.26 -31.02 36.63
C ASP A 975 16.95 -31.24 38.11
N LYS A 976 15.68 -31.12 38.50
CA LYS A 976 15.21 -31.18 39.89
C LYS A 976 14.06 -32.17 40.06
N LEU A 977 14.09 -32.83 41.21
CA LEU A 977 13.02 -33.69 41.70
C LEU A 977 12.55 -33.17 43.06
N TYR A 978 11.24 -32.92 43.16
CA TYR A 978 10.61 -32.40 44.38
C TYR A 978 9.92 -33.54 45.11
N ILE A 979 10.33 -33.80 46.35
CA ILE A 979 9.71 -34.82 47.21
C ILE A 979 9.11 -34.11 48.42
N GLY A 980 7.78 -34.04 48.49
CA GLY A 980 7.06 -33.43 49.60
C GLY A 980 6.55 -34.46 50.60
N PHE A 981 6.34 -34.04 51.85
CA PHE A 981 5.78 -34.91 52.90
C PHE A 981 4.49 -34.33 53.51
N ASP A 982 3.38 -35.04 53.29
CA ASP A 982 2.06 -34.72 53.87
C ASP A 982 1.44 -35.98 54.49
N GLN A 983 1.07 -35.93 55.76
CA GLN A 983 0.44 -37.07 56.46
C GLN A 983 -0.91 -37.50 55.86
N ASN A 984 -1.54 -36.64 55.06
CA ASN A 984 -2.80 -36.93 54.35
C ASN A 984 -2.58 -37.38 52.90
N SER A 985 -1.34 -37.56 52.45
CA SER A 985 -1.05 -38.06 51.11
C SER A 985 -0.95 -39.59 51.07
N SER A 986 -1.00 -40.14 49.87
CA SER A 986 -0.86 -41.57 49.59
C SER A 986 0.50 -41.88 48.95
N ALA A 987 0.86 -43.16 48.84
CA ALA A 987 2.06 -43.56 48.08
C ALA A 987 1.80 -43.69 46.57
N GLU A 988 0.52 -43.61 46.16
CA GLU A 988 0.03 -43.60 44.78
C GLU A 988 -0.15 -42.15 44.30
N PHE A 989 -0.13 -41.94 42.98
CA PHE A 989 -0.27 -40.62 42.35
C PHE A 989 -1.56 -39.87 42.76
N GLU A 990 -1.40 -38.62 43.20
CA GLU A 990 -2.45 -37.67 43.59
C GLU A 990 -2.38 -36.38 42.77
N LEU A 991 -3.37 -36.15 41.89
CA LEU A 991 -3.40 -35.05 40.92
C LEU A 991 -3.12 -33.63 41.47
N GLN A 992 -3.49 -33.34 42.72
CA GLN A 992 -3.34 -32.01 43.33
C GLN A 992 -2.04 -31.83 44.11
N LYS A 993 -1.20 -32.87 44.12
CA LYS A 993 0.02 -32.92 44.94
C LYS A 993 1.22 -33.42 44.14
N ASP A 994 0.99 -34.31 43.19
CA ASP A 994 2.01 -34.92 42.34
C ASP A 994 2.00 -34.32 40.93
N ALA A 995 3.13 -34.40 40.25
CA ALA A 995 3.26 -34.01 38.85
C ALA A 995 4.09 -35.05 38.11
N TYR A 996 3.60 -35.48 36.94
CA TYR A 996 4.32 -36.38 36.05
C TYR A 996 5.67 -35.78 35.62
N LYS A 997 6.67 -36.63 35.34
CA LYS A 997 7.93 -36.16 34.75
C LYS A 997 7.81 -36.02 33.23
N PHE A 998 8.00 -34.81 32.72
CA PHE A 998 8.16 -34.57 31.28
C PHE A 998 9.64 -34.73 30.93
N LEU A 999 9.96 -35.74 30.11
CA LEU A 999 11.34 -36.00 29.71
C LEU A 999 11.76 -35.03 28.60
N SER A 1000 12.90 -34.38 28.76
CA SER A 1000 13.50 -33.52 27.74
C SER A 1000 14.00 -34.39 26.60
N SER A 1001 13.73 -33.95 25.37
CA SER A 1001 14.31 -34.57 24.17
C SER A 1001 15.70 -34.01 23.84
N THR A 1002 16.15 -32.99 24.58
CA THR A 1002 17.45 -32.34 24.39
C THR A 1002 18.58 -33.27 24.80
N SER A 1003 19.53 -33.46 23.89
CA SER A 1003 20.68 -34.35 24.13
C SER A 1003 21.57 -33.82 25.27
N GLY A 1004 21.89 -34.68 26.24
CA GLY A 1004 22.83 -34.37 27.34
C GLY A 1004 22.21 -33.77 28.60
N VAL A 1005 20.92 -33.42 28.59
CA VAL A 1005 20.20 -32.94 29.79
C VAL A 1005 20.02 -34.12 30.77
N PRO A 1006 20.58 -34.04 32.00
CA PRO A 1006 20.36 -35.08 33.01
C PRO A 1006 18.93 -35.00 33.53
N GLN A 1007 18.29 -36.14 33.75
CA GLN A 1007 16.90 -36.18 34.19
C GLN A 1007 16.74 -37.06 35.44
N LEU A 1008 16.14 -36.51 36.49
CA LEU A 1008 15.95 -37.15 37.77
C LEU A 1008 14.46 -37.14 38.15
N TYR A 1009 13.94 -38.28 38.58
CA TYR A 1009 12.54 -38.46 38.97
C TYR A 1009 12.38 -39.57 39.99
N SER A 1010 11.21 -39.66 40.63
CA SER A 1010 10.84 -40.78 41.49
C SER A 1010 9.80 -41.67 40.81
N TYR A 1011 9.63 -42.88 41.35
CA TYR A 1011 8.60 -43.81 40.89
C TYR A 1011 7.50 -44.01 41.92
N SER A 1012 6.24 -43.85 41.49
CA SER A 1012 5.04 -44.35 42.18
C SER A 1012 4.41 -45.43 41.30
N GLY A 1013 4.57 -46.70 41.67
CA GLY A 1013 4.22 -47.80 40.77
C GLY A 1013 5.09 -47.81 39.50
N GLU A 1014 4.46 -47.73 38.33
CA GLU A 1014 5.12 -47.58 37.02
C GLU A 1014 5.25 -46.09 36.60
N THR A 1015 4.69 -45.16 37.36
CA THR A 1015 4.62 -43.74 37.00
C THR A 1015 5.88 -42.97 37.41
N MET A 1016 6.43 -42.18 36.48
CA MET A 1016 7.54 -41.25 36.71
C MET A 1016 7.05 -39.88 37.19
N LEU A 1017 7.55 -39.39 38.32
CA LEU A 1017 7.12 -38.15 38.95
C LEU A 1017 8.25 -37.12 39.06
N ALA A 1018 7.96 -35.89 38.64
CA ALA A 1018 8.80 -34.70 38.87
C ALA A 1018 8.52 -34.06 40.24
N ILE A 1019 7.26 -34.16 40.69
CA ILE A 1019 6.80 -33.75 42.01
C ILE A 1019 6.08 -34.93 42.61
N ASP A 1020 6.51 -35.31 43.82
CA ASP A 1020 6.08 -36.54 44.48
C ASP A 1020 5.84 -36.28 45.97
N VAL A 1021 4.59 -36.18 46.36
CA VAL A 1021 4.16 -35.90 47.73
C VAL A 1021 3.66 -37.18 48.37
N ARG A 1022 4.35 -37.62 49.42
CA ARG A 1022 4.08 -38.90 50.09
C ARG A 1022 3.88 -38.75 51.60
N PRO A 1023 3.26 -39.73 52.28
CA PRO A 1023 3.34 -39.81 53.74
C PRO A 1023 4.81 -40.00 54.17
N GLU A 1024 5.18 -39.80 55.44
CA GLU A 1024 6.57 -40.00 55.91
C GLU A 1024 7.05 -41.45 55.58
N VAL A 1025 7.96 -41.63 54.61
CA VAL A 1025 8.39 -42.97 54.10
C VAL A 1025 9.86 -43.31 54.39
N GLU A 1026 10.13 -44.58 54.69
CA GLU A 1026 11.43 -45.26 54.47
C GLU A 1026 11.57 -45.69 52.99
N THR A 1027 12.73 -45.43 52.38
CA THR A 1027 13.19 -45.75 51.00
C THR A 1027 12.28 -45.40 49.81
N ILE A 1028 12.69 -44.40 49.01
CA ILE A 1028 12.07 -43.98 47.74
C ILE A 1028 12.95 -44.45 46.56
N GLN A 1029 12.35 -45.10 45.56
CA GLN A 1029 13.05 -45.49 44.33
C GLN A 1029 13.18 -44.30 43.39
N LEU A 1030 14.40 -43.99 42.96
CA LEU A 1030 14.69 -42.93 42.01
C LEU A 1030 14.96 -43.51 40.61
N GLY A 1031 14.57 -42.75 39.61
CA GLY A 1031 14.93 -42.93 38.21
C GLY A 1031 15.92 -41.87 37.76
N TYR A 1032 16.92 -42.28 36.98
CA TYR A 1032 17.91 -41.39 36.39
C TYR A 1032 18.09 -41.69 34.91
N LYS A 1033 18.05 -40.65 34.08
CA LYS A 1033 18.18 -40.79 32.62
C LYS A 1033 19.06 -39.69 32.03
N ASN A 1034 19.95 -40.09 31.13
CA ASN A 1034 20.67 -39.17 30.26
C ASN A 1034 20.97 -39.86 28.92
N SER A 1035 20.92 -39.09 27.83
CA SER A 1035 21.22 -39.54 26.48
C SER A 1035 22.72 -39.56 26.14
N GLN A 1036 23.60 -39.13 27.06
CA GLN A 1036 25.05 -39.12 26.89
C GLN A 1036 25.77 -39.79 28.06
N ASN A 1037 26.92 -40.41 27.76
CA ASN A 1037 27.86 -40.85 28.80
C ASN A 1037 28.57 -39.63 29.38
N GLY A 1038 28.81 -39.60 30.69
CA GLY A 1038 29.50 -38.47 31.32
C GLY A 1038 29.56 -38.56 32.84
N ASP A 1039 30.18 -37.54 33.42
CA ASP A 1039 30.22 -37.33 34.88
C ASP A 1039 29.04 -36.44 35.29
N TYR A 1040 28.33 -36.86 36.33
CA TYR A 1040 27.14 -36.20 36.84
C TYR A 1040 27.13 -36.22 38.36
N SER A 1041 26.38 -35.30 38.95
CA SER A 1041 26.14 -35.27 40.39
C SER A 1041 24.67 -35.49 40.71
N ILE A 1042 24.39 -36.08 41.89
CA ILE A 1042 23.10 -35.99 42.57
C ILE A 1042 23.34 -35.36 43.93
N GLY A 1043 22.61 -34.28 44.23
CA GLY A 1043 22.77 -33.51 45.44
C GLY A 1043 21.44 -33.03 46.02
N ILE A 1044 21.52 -32.33 47.15
CA ILE A 1044 20.37 -31.67 47.76
C ILE A 1044 20.42 -30.20 47.38
N ASN A 1045 19.40 -29.74 46.65
CA ASN A 1045 19.23 -28.32 46.36
C ASN A 1045 18.53 -27.59 47.51
N ASP A 1046 17.54 -28.21 48.15
CA ASP A 1046 16.87 -27.69 49.35
C ASP A 1046 16.28 -28.83 50.21
N MET A 1047 16.15 -28.62 51.52
CA MET A 1047 15.54 -29.59 52.43
C MET A 1047 14.92 -28.94 53.67
N ASP A 1048 13.80 -29.47 54.16
CA ASP A 1048 13.12 -29.00 55.38
C ASP A 1048 12.75 -30.17 56.32
N HIS A 1049 12.88 -29.95 57.63
CA HIS A 1049 12.46 -30.90 58.68
C HIS A 1049 12.99 -32.35 58.62
N ILE A 1050 14.02 -32.64 57.82
CA ILE A 1050 14.62 -33.99 57.66
C ILE A 1050 16.07 -34.01 58.18
N SER A 1051 16.41 -34.99 59.02
CA SER A 1051 17.71 -35.10 59.68
C SER A 1051 18.75 -35.94 58.93
N SER A 1052 18.30 -36.78 57.99
CA SER A 1052 19.16 -37.72 57.25
C SER A 1052 18.58 -37.96 55.86
N VAL A 1053 19.41 -37.80 54.83
CA VAL A 1053 19.10 -38.13 53.44
C VAL A 1053 20.26 -38.96 52.88
N ILE A 1054 20.04 -40.25 52.73
CA ILE A 1054 21.06 -41.20 52.26
C ILE A 1054 20.70 -41.70 50.87
N LEU A 1055 21.57 -41.46 49.90
CA LEU A 1055 21.48 -42.02 48.55
C LEU A 1055 22.21 -43.36 48.49
N GLU A 1056 21.52 -44.41 48.07
CA GLU A 1056 22.10 -45.71 47.73
C GLU A 1056 22.32 -45.78 46.22
N ASP A 1057 23.58 -45.99 45.81
CA ASP A 1057 23.91 -46.38 44.44
C ASP A 1057 23.97 -47.91 44.36
N THR A 1058 22.98 -48.51 43.69
CA THR A 1058 22.85 -49.96 43.57
C THR A 1058 23.88 -50.58 42.62
N LYS A 1059 24.51 -49.79 41.74
CA LYS A 1059 25.58 -50.25 40.84
C LYS A 1059 26.89 -50.46 41.59
N THR A 1060 27.17 -49.61 42.57
CA THR A 1060 28.41 -49.64 43.39
C THR A 1060 28.20 -50.22 44.78
N GLU A 1061 26.95 -50.47 45.18
CA GLU A 1061 26.53 -50.93 46.52
C GLU A 1061 26.98 -49.97 47.65
N SER A 1062 27.04 -48.67 47.37
CA SER A 1062 27.52 -47.64 48.31
C SER A 1062 26.41 -46.71 48.79
N LEU A 1063 26.51 -46.29 50.06
CA LEU A 1063 25.60 -45.34 50.70
C LEU A 1063 26.29 -43.98 50.87
N HIS A 1064 25.62 -42.92 50.41
CA HIS A 1064 26.14 -41.56 50.39
C HIS A 1064 25.19 -40.62 51.15
N ASN A 1065 25.70 -39.95 52.18
CA ASN A 1065 24.92 -38.95 52.90
C ASN A 1065 24.99 -37.62 52.15
N LEU A 1066 23.89 -37.27 51.47
CA LEU A 1066 23.81 -36.09 50.62
C LEU A 1066 23.80 -34.77 51.40
N ILE A 1067 23.63 -34.79 52.73
CA ILE A 1067 23.73 -33.59 53.59
C ILE A 1067 25.18 -33.08 53.66
N ASN A 1068 26.17 -33.97 53.51
CA ASN A 1068 27.58 -33.59 53.65
C ASN A 1068 28.17 -33.01 52.36
N SER A 1069 27.78 -33.56 51.20
CA SER A 1069 28.21 -33.15 49.87
C SER A 1069 27.38 -33.87 48.80
N ASP A 1070 27.32 -33.29 47.60
CA ASP A 1070 26.77 -33.96 46.43
C ASP A 1070 27.54 -35.25 46.13
N TYR A 1071 26.84 -36.23 45.57
CA TYR A 1071 27.41 -37.49 45.12
C TYR A 1071 27.75 -37.42 43.63
N GLU A 1072 29.04 -37.44 43.33
CA GLU A 1072 29.57 -37.50 41.96
C GLU A 1072 29.65 -38.95 41.46
N PHE A 1073 29.15 -39.21 40.25
CA PHE A 1073 29.18 -40.52 39.61
C PHE A 1073 29.34 -40.44 38.09
N GLU A 1074 29.89 -41.49 37.50
CA GLU A 1074 29.92 -41.68 36.04
C GLU A 1074 28.64 -42.40 35.60
N TRP A 1075 27.96 -41.84 34.60
CA TRP A 1075 26.79 -42.42 33.94
C TRP A 1075 27.15 -42.99 32.57
N ASN A 1076 26.73 -44.23 32.31
CA ASN A 1076 26.72 -44.81 30.98
C ASN A 1076 25.28 -44.95 30.49
N ILE A 1077 25.01 -44.68 29.21
CA ILE A 1077 23.67 -44.84 28.62
C ILE A 1077 23.10 -46.27 28.73
N THR A 1078 23.93 -47.27 29.04
CA THR A 1078 23.49 -48.65 29.31
C THR A 1078 23.26 -48.95 30.80
N ASP A 1079 23.45 -47.97 31.69
CA ASP A 1079 23.15 -48.13 33.11
C ASP A 1079 21.65 -48.26 33.34
N GLU A 1080 21.26 -49.05 34.34
CA GLU A 1080 19.86 -49.24 34.71
C GLU A 1080 19.26 -47.91 35.18
N GLU A 1081 18.10 -47.54 34.64
CA GLU A 1081 17.39 -46.29 34.95
C GLU A 1081 17.07 -46.17 36.46
N GLN A 1082 16.79 -47.30 37.11
CA GLN A 1082 16.48 -47.42 38.54
C GLN A 1082 17.72 -47.58 39.45
N ARG A 1083 18.88 -47.06 39.04
CA ARG A 1083 20.16 -47.21 39.75
C ARG A 1083 20.16 -46.69 41.20
N PHE A 1084 19.34 -45.70 41.53
CA PHE A 1084 19.43 -44.99 42.81
C PHE A 1084 18.21 -45.17 43.72
N LYS A 1085 18.45 -45.28 45.03
CA LYS A 1085 17.39 -45.26 46.06
C LYS A 1085 17.68 -44.20 47.12
N LEU A 1086 16.65 -43.53 47.59
CA LEU A 1086 16.73 -42.47 48.58
C LEU A 1086 16.17 -42.94 49.93
N HIS A 1087 16.97 -42.92 50.98
CA HIS A 1087 16.55 -43.31 52.34
C HIS A 1087 16.41 -42.09 53.25
N LEU A 1088 15.30 -42.02 53.99
CA LEU A 1088 14.90 -40.95 54.90
C LEU A 1088 14.58 -41.57 56.28
N GLU A 1089 14.94 -40.92 57.40
CA GLU A 1089 14.65 -41.42 58.75
C GLU A 1089 13.25 -41.02 59.26
N ALA A 1090 12.52 -41.96 59.87
CA ALA A 1090 11.18 -41.77 60.42
C ALA A 1090 11.14 -41.15 61.83
N THR A 1091 10.15 -40.28 62.05
CA THR A 1091 9.79 -39.53 63.26
C THR A 1091 9.01 -40.40 64.27
N GLY A 1092 9.45 -40.50 65.54
CA GLY A 1092 8.61 -41.12 66.59
C GLY A 1092 9.22 -41.55 67.94
N ILE A 1093 9.51 -40.57 68.81
CA ILE A 1093 9.49 -40.57 70.30
C ILE A 1093 10.09 -41.78 71.07
N ASN A 1094 11.30 -41.61 71.61
CA ASN A 1094 11.47 -41.55 73.06
C ASN A 1094 12.74 -40.81 73.45
N ASP A 1095 12.59 -39.96 74.48
CA ASP A 1095 13.63 -39.24 75.19
C ASP A 1095 14.95 -40.02 75.33
N ILE A 1096 16.07 -39.30 75.21
CA ILE A 1096 17.25 -39.31 76.09
C ILE A 1096 18.46 -38.86 75.24
N LEU A 1097 18.54 -37.57 74.90
CA LEU A 1097 19.84 -36.93 74.66
C LEU A 1097 19.90 -35.56 75.34
N SER A 1098 19.52 -35.51 76.61
CA SER A 1098 19.96 -34.44 77.52
C SER A 1098 20.13 -34.87 78.98
N GLN A 1099 20.25 -36.19 79.27
CA GLN A 1099 20.55 -36.65 80.64
C GLN A 1099 22.06 -36.80 80.84
N ASN A 1100 22.58 -36.30 81.97
CA ASN A 1100 24.00 -36.33 82.30
C ASN A 1100 24.54 -37.73 82.66
N ILE A 1101 23.64 -38.67 82.98
CA ILE A 1101 23.93 -40.05 83.37
C ILE A 1101 22.99 -40.97 82.57
N GLN A 1102 23.54 -42.01 81.95
CA GLN A 1102 22.84 -43.05 81.19
C GLN A 1102 23.07 -44.41 81.85
N LEU A 1103 21.99 -45.16 82.07
CA LEU A 1103 22.02 -46.56 82.49
C LEU A 1103 21.34 -47.44 81.45
N TYR A 1104 22.02 -48.48 80.99
CA TYR A 1104 21.43 -49.51 80.13
C TYR A 1104 22.13 -50.85 80.35
N ALA A 1105 21.55 -51.96 79.90
CA ALA A 1105 22.18 -53.27 80.00
C ALA A 1105 22.21 -53.98 78.64
N HIS A 1106 23.28 -54.73 78.39
CA HIS A 1106 23.46 -55.57 77.20
C HIS A 1106 24.30 -56.81 77.54
N ASN A 1107 23.90 -58.00 77.06
CA ASN A 1107 24.56 -59.29 77.35
C ASN A 1107 24.88 -59.49 78.84
N LYS A 1108 23.85 -59.40 79.69
CA LYS A 1108 23.95 -59.42 81.16
C LYS A 1108 24.96 -58.46 81.79
N THR A 1109 25.41 -57.45 81.06
CA THR A 1109 26.33 -56.43 81.56
C THR A 1109 25.58 -55.11 81.66
N LEU A 1110 25.59 -54.50 82.85
CA LEU A 1110 25.04 -53.17 83.05
C LEU A 1110 26.11 -52.12 82.74
N TYR A 1111 25.77 -51.15 81.90
CA TYR A 1111 26.60 -50.03 81.52
C TYR A 1111 26.09 -48.76 82.19
N ILE A 1112 27.01 -48.03 82.80
CA ILE A 1112 26.77 -46.76 83.47
C ILE A 1112 27.66 -45.72 82.80
N GLN A 1113 27.07 -44.85 81.99
CA GLN A 1113 27.80 -43.78 81.32
C GLN A 1113 27.44 -42.43 81.93
N SER A 1114 28.44 -41.61 82.23
CA SER A 1114 28.23 -40.29 82.83
C SER A 1114 29.21 -39.29 82.24
N LYS A 1115 28.73 -38.08 81.91
CA LYS A 1115 29.58 -37.00 81.38
C LYS A 1115 30.61 -36.52 82.40
N GLU A 1116 30.32 -36.68 83.69
CA GLU A 1116 31.21 -36.32 84.80
C GLU A 1116 31.42 -37.49 85.77
N ARG A 1117 32.51 -37.45 86.54
CA ARG A 1117 32.84 -38.50 87.51
C ARG A 1117 31.85 -38.50 88.68
N LEU A 1118 31.14 -39.62 88.87
CA LEU A 1118 30.23 -39.83 89.98
C LEU A 1118 31.03 -40.22 91.23
N ASN A 1119 30.94 -39.38 92.26
CA ASN A 1119 31.56 -39.63 93.57
C ASN A 1119 30.53 -40.27 94.52
N ASN A 1120 31.00 -41.18 95.40
CA ASN A 1120 30.16 -41.98 96.31
C ASN A 1120 28.98 -42.69 95.62
N ALA A 1121 29.19 -43.15 94.38
CA ALA A 1121 28.14 -43.75 93.58
C ALA A 1121 27.91 -45.21 93.97
N GLN A 1122 26.65 -45.58 94.18
CA GLN A 1122 26.23 -46.95 94.47
C GLN A 1122 25.16 -47.37 93.46
N ILE A 1123 25.35 -48.53 92.86
CA ILE A 1123 24.35 -49.16 92.01
C ILE A 1123 23.63 -50.24 92.81
N THR A 1124 22.30 -50.20 92.76
CA THR A 1124 21.42 -51.20 93.36
C THR A 1124 20.47 -51.73 92.29
N ILE A 1125 20.41 -53.04 92.09
CA ILE A 1125 19.49 -53.70 91.18
C ILE A 1125 18.42 -54.41 91.98
N VAL A 1126 17.16 -54.12 91.70
CA VAL A 1126 16.01 -54.79 92.31
C VAL A 1126 15.26 -55.60 91.27
N ASP A 1127 14.76 -56.77 91.68
CA ASP A 1127 13.81 -57.53 90.87
C ASP A 1127 12.44 -56.85 90.85
N MET A 1128 11.55 -57.32 89.97
CA MET A 1128 10.19 -56.77 89.84
C MET A 1128 9.30 -56.96 91.09
N MET A 1129 9.75 -57.74 92.09
CA MET A 1129 9.09 -57.87 93.39
C MET A 1129 9.65 -56.88 94.42
N GLY A 1130 10.61 -56.03 94.03
CA GLY A 1130 11.23 -55.01 94.86
C GLY A 1130 12.36 -55.53 95.76
N ARG A 1131 12.85 -56.76 95.55
CA ARG A 1131 13.97 -57.32 96.33
C ARG A 1131 15.29 -56.90 95.69
N VAL A 1132 16.24 -56.42 96.50
CA VAL A 1132 17.61 -56.13 96.03
C VAL A 1132 18.32 -57.44 95.69
N VAL A 1133 18.72 -57.58 94.44
CA VAL A 1133 19.38 -58.78 93.89
C VAL A 1133 20.85 -58.55 93.56
N TYR A 1134 21.27 -57.29 93.43
CA TYR A 1134 22.66 -56.90 93.25
C TYR A 1134 22.90 -55.50 93.83
N GLU A 1135 24.03 -55.28 94.49
CA GLU A 1135 24.40 -53.96 94.99
C GLU A 1135 25.94 -53.81 95.03
N GLU A 1136 26.45 -52.70 94.51
CA GLU A 1136 27.88 -52.43 94.47
C GLU A 1136 28.19 -50.94 94.58
N ASN A 1137 29.25 -50.59 95.31
CA ASN A 1137 29.79 -49.23 95.35
C ASN A 1137 30.80 -49.05 94.22
N LEU A 1138 30.58 -48.07 93.36
CA LEU A 1138 31.41 -47.76 92.21
C LEU A 1138 32.63 -46.96 92.65
N ILE A 1139 33.82 -47.46 92.33
CA ILE A 1139 35.10 -46.85 92.76
C ILE A 1139 35.58 -45.81 91.74
N ASN A 1140 35.14 -45.90 90.48
CA ASN A 1140 35.56 -45.10 89.35
C ASN A 1140 34.33 -44.66 88.54
N GLY A 1141 33.36 -43.99 89.19
CA GLY A 1141 32.00 -43.73 88.70
C GLY A 1141 31.84 -42.85 87.44
N GLN A 1142 32.68 -43.00 86.42
CA GLN A 1142 32.52 -42.44 85.10
C GLN A 1142 32.75 -43.55 84.08
N ASN A 1143 31.71 -43.94 83.35
CA ASN A 1143 31.76 -44.97 82.29
C ASN A 1143 32.22 -46.35 82.79
N GLU A 1144 31.43 -46.95 83.67
CA GLU A 1144 31.67 -48.31 84.17
C GLU A 1144 30.77 -49.35 83.48
N SER A 1145 31.23 -50.60 83.46
CA SER A 1145 30.46 -51.75 83.00
C SER A 1145 30.56 -52.87 84.03
N ILE A 1146 29.43 -53.42 84.44
CA ILE A 1146 29.33 -54.40 85.53
C ILE A 1146 28.65 -55.64 84.99
N ALA A 1147 29.36 -56.77 84.96
CA ALA A 1147 28.78 -58.04 84.58
C ALA A 1147 27.89 -58.57 85.72
N LEU A 1148 26.61 -58.78 85.43
CA LEU A 1148 25.61 -59.24 86.40
C LEU A 1148 25.33 -60.73 86.20
N ASP A 1149 25.70 -61.55 87.19
CA ASP A 1149 25.34 -62.97 87.22
C ASP A 1149 23.91 -63.17 87.75
N LEU A 1150 22.95 -62.60 87.01
CA LEU A 1150 21.51 -62.67 87.27
C LEU A 1150 20.80 -63.47 86.16
N GLU A 1151 19.65 -64.06 86.50
CA GLU A 1151 18.82 -64.76 85.51
C GLU A 1151 18.27 -63.80 84.45
N ASN A 1152 17.88 -64.33 83.29
CA ASN A 1152 17.30 -63.50 82.24
C ASN A 1152 15.95 -62.95 82.73
N GLY A 1153 15.79 -61.64 82.67
CA GLY A 1153 14.64 -61.00 83.29
C GLY A 1153 14.69 -59.48 83.21
N THR A 1154 13.58 -58.88 83.61
CA THR A 1154 13.48 -57.42 83.76
C THR A 1154 13.80 -57.03 85.19
N TYR A 1155 14.65 -56.03 85.35
CA TYR A 1155 15.09 -55.51 86.64
C TYR A 1155 14.99 -53.98 86.64
N ILE A 1156 14.98 -53.39 87.83
CA ILE A 1156 15.12 -51.94 87.97
C ILE A 1156 16.52 -51.67 88.51
N ALA A 1157 17.30 -50.90 87.76
CA ALA A 1157 18.63 -50.46 88.12
C ALA A 1157 18.56 -49.04 88.67
N GLN A 1158 18.95 -48.88 89.94
CA GLN A 1158 18.96 -47.60 90.63
C GLN A 1158 20.40 -47.21 90.97
N LEU A 1159 20.88 -46.12 90.38
CA LEU A 1159 22.18 -45.54 90.66
C LEU A 1159 22.01 -44.30 91.53
N ALA A 1160 22.48 -44.36 92.77
CA ALA A 1160 22.51 -43.22 93.68
C ALA A 1160 23.93 -42.66 93.76
N SER A 1161 24.09 -41.34 93.64
CA SER A 1161 25.36 -40.65 93.83
C SER A 1161 25.15 -39.27 94.45
N ASP A 1162 26.23 -38.57 94.78
CA ASP A 1162 26.17 -37.17 95.24
C ASP A 1162 25.50 -36.24 94.20
N ASN A 1163 25.48 -36.63 92.92
CA ASN A 1163 24.88 -35.87 91.81
C ASN A 1163 23.40 -36.19 91.56
N GLY A 1164 22.79 -37.04 92.38
CA GLY A 1164 21.39 -37.44 92.27
C GLY A 1164 21.21 -38.96 92.12
N THR A 1165 19.95 -39.38 92.07
CA THR A 1165 19.57 -40.79 91.87
C THR A 1165 18.92 -40.96 90.51
N GLN A 1166 19.45 -41.86 89.68
CA GLN A 1166 18.86 -42.29 88.42
C GLN A 1166 18.28 -43.69 88.58
N VAL A 1167 17.07 -43.91 88.08
CA VAL A 1167 16.40 -45.21 88.12
C VAL A 1167 15.98 -45.57 86.71
N GLU A 1168 16.46 -46.71 86.21
CA GLU A 1168 16.13 -47.20 84.87
C GLU A 1168 15.65 -48.65 84.90
N LYS A 1169 14.71 -48.96 84.01
CA LYS A 1169 14.27 -50.34 83.79
C LYS A 1169 15.23 -50.98 82.80
N VAL A 1170 15.93 -52.03 83.24
CA VAL A 1170 16.89 -52.75 82.40
C VAL A 1170 16.44 -54.18 82.17
N VAL A 1171 16.67 -54.69 80.97
CA VAL A 1171 16.35 -56.07 80.60
C VAL A 1171 17.67 -56.81 80.43
N LEU A 1172 17.90 -57.83 81.25
CA LEU A 1172 19.06 -58.70 81.15
C LEU A 1172 18.69 -59.90 80.27
N GLN A 1173 19.31 -59.98 79.09
CA GLN A 1173 19.18 -61.09 78.14
C GLN A 1173 20.49 -61.84 78.02
#